data_AF-A0A6J6IZ83-F1
#
_entry.id   AF-A0A6J6IZ83-F1
#
_cell.length_a   1.000
_cell.length_b   1.000
_cell.length_c   1.000
_cell.angle_alpha   90.00
_cell.angle_beta   90.00
_cell.angle_gamma   90.00
#
_symmetry.space_group_name_H-M   'P 1'
#
loop_
_entity.id
_entity.type
_entity.pdbx_description
1 polymer ?
#
loop_
_entity_poly.entity_id
_entity_poly.type
_entity_poly.pdbx_seq_one_letter_code
_entity_poly.pdbx_strand_id
1 'polypeptide(L)'
;MTASLPNPAAPAPEVTRGVLAIPGFRKLWNSMLFSSLGDWLGLLATTAMAAQLSGGSYATANFAIAGVFIARLLPAVFLGPLAGVIADRFDRRRLMVNVDILRGILYFTIPIVGTYFWLYTAMILVECLTLFWSPAKEASVPNLVPKDKLESANQVSLLAAYGTAPIAAILFSLLTLVSGAIAAVSPLIPSDSIAIALYLNALSFFFAAFTIRSLHEIPKGPAIGRDSDESVGKSLIQGWKAVASSKIIRGLIVGMVGAFSAAGAVIGLARTFVGDLGGGDAAYGVLFGAVFTGLAIGIAFGPKVFAQFSRRRLFGAALAISGFFLVLLALITNLVLSIFIVIILGAFSGICWVTGFTMLGMEVNNEVRGRTFAFVQSLIRITLVAVLAVSPIIAATIGRFEYSFYNIQGDYNGAQITILIAGLIALAIGILSYHQMKDRPQVSLWSDVVAAMQGELGAITGQPTDGIFIAFEGGEGTGKSTQSKLLAKWLKQEGESVTLSREPGGTDLGRELRQILLGHETGEINPRAEALLYAADRAHHVGSVIRPALARGEVVITDRYFDSSIAYQGAGRVLIPSEVARISRWATETLYPTLTVLIDVPASIGIGRLQSRDRLEAEPEEFHERVRQEFLQLALLDPERYLVVDGTQTIQEIHEAIIARVAELPALKRNANGQQGRRILRPIRAAQSAIVRATKKK
;
A
#
# COMPACT_ATOMS: atom_id res chain seq x y z
N MET A 1 34.89 27.04 2.37
CA MET A 1 34.11 25.95 1.74
C MET A 1 33.57 25.08 2.86
N THR A 2 32.41 25.42 3.37
CA THR A 2 31.74 24.73 4.49
C THR A 2 30.86 23.62 3.91
N ALA A 3 31.06 22.42 4.42
CA ALA A 3 30.32 21.22 4.03
C ALA A 3 28.81 21.46 4.15
N SER A 4 28.10 21.43 3.02
CA SER A 4 26.64 21.39 3.00
C SER A 4 26.16 20.13 3.72
N LEU A 5 25.29 20.30 4.71
CA LEU A 5 24.59 19.20 5.38
C LEU A 5 23.92 18.30 4.34
N PRO A 6 23.96 16.97 4.50
CA PRO A 6 23.36 16.05 3.54
C PRO A 6 21.84 16.20 3.57
N ASN A 7 21.25 16.54 2.43
CA ASN A 7 19.81 16.41 2.21
C ASN A 7 19.39 14.96 2.52
N PRO A 8 18.33 14.70 3.29
CA PRO A 8 17.71 13.38 3.33
C PRO A 8 16.99 13.17 1.99
N ALA A 9 17.74 12.74 0.97
CA ALA A 9 17.15 12.17 -0.22
C ALA A 9 16.41 10.89 0.17
N ALA A 10 15.23 10.66 -0.43
CA ALA A 10 14.60 9.34 -0.44
C ALA A 10 15.65 8.30 -0.88
N PRO A 11 15.68 7.09 -0.28
CA PRO A 11 16.78 6.16 -0.49
C PRO A 11 16.99 5.90 -1.98
N ALA A 12 18.10 6.45 -2.48
CA ALA A 12 18.52 6.34 -3.86
C ALA A 12 18.96 4.88 -4.16
N PRO A 13 19.05 4.49 -5.45
CA PRO A 13 19.37 3.12 -5.89
C PRO A 13 20.72 2.55 -5.42
N GLU A 14 21.54 3.31 -4.69
CA GLU A 14 22.86 2.90 -4.20
C GLU A 14 22.80 1.80 -3.12
N VAL A 15 21.69 1.68 -2.38
CA VAL A 15 21.60 0.72 -1.25
C VAL A 15 21.45 -0.74 -1.75
N THR A 16 20.79 -0.95 -2.89
CA THR A 16 20.53 -2.30 -3.43
C THR A 16 21.79 -2.99 -3.97
N ARG A 17 22.70 -2.22 -4.60
CA ARG A 17 24.03 -2.72 -5.00
C ARG A 17 24.92 -3.02 -3.79
N GLY A 18 24.70 -2.34 -2.66
CA GLY A 18 25.50 -2.48 -1.44
C GLY A 18 25.29 -3.79 -0.66
N VAL A 19 24.21 -4.53 -0.90
CA VAL A 19 23.95 -5.82 -0.21
C VAL A 19 24.48 -7.01 -1.01
N LEU A 20 24.32 -7.01 -2.34
CA LEU A 20 24.87 -8.05 -3.22
C LEU A 20 26.40 -8.04 -3.29
N ALA A 21 27.04 -6.96 -2.82
CA ALA A 21 28.49 -6.91 -2.62
C ALA A 21 28.98 -7.87 -1.52
N ILE A 22 28.12 -8.27 -0.59
CA ILE A 22 28.48 -9.15 0.53
C ILE A 22 28.59 -10.60 0.01
N PRO A 23 29.77 -11.25 0.07
CA PRO A 23 29.99 -12.55 -0.57
C PRO A 23 29.06 -13.66 -0.09
N GLY A 24 28.84 -13.75 1.23
CA GLY A 24 27.93 -14.71 1.86
C GLY A 24 26.49 -14.57 1.38
N PHE A 25 25.96 -13.36 1.47
CA PHE A 25 24.61 -13.07 1.02
C PHE A 25 24.46 -13.27 -0.49
N ARG A 26 25.45 -12.87 -1.30
CA ARG A 26 25.42 -13.08 -2.75
C ARG A 26 25.34 -14.57 -3.12
N LYS A 27 26.07 -15.44 -2.41
CA LYS A 27 25.99 -16.90 -2.61
C LYS A 27 24.60 -17.43 -2.25
N LEU A 28 24.05 -17.01 -1.11
CA LEU A 28 22.68 -17.38 -0.71
C LEU A 28 21.65 -16.88 -1.73
N TRP A 29 21.81 -15.64 -2.20
CA TRP A 29 20.95 -15.03 -3.20
C TRP A 29 21.02 -15.74 -4.56
N ASN A 30 22.22 -16.13 -5.01
CA ASN A 30 22.36 -16.95 -6.22
C ASN A 30 21.63 -18.28 -6.07
N SER A 31 21.78 -18.97 -4.93
CA SER A 31 21.04 -20.21 -4.66
C SER A 31 19.52 -19.98 -4.74
N MET A 32 19.01 -18.90 -4.12
CA MET A 32 17.60 -18.51 -4.21
C MET A 32 17.13 -18.23 -5.63
N LEU A 33 17.93 -17.48 -6.41
CA LEU A 33 17.58 -17.10 -7.77
C LEU A 33 17.40 -18.34 -8.66
N PHE A 34 18.34 -19.28 -8.61
CA PHE A 34 18.27 -20.51 -9.40
C PHE A 34 17.18 -21.47 -8.91
N SER A 35 17.09 -21.68 -7.60
CA SER A 35 16.03 -22.51 -6.99
C SER A 35 14.63 -21.98 -7.33
N SER A 36 14.45 -20.66 -7.26
CA SER A 36 13.18 -20.01 -7.62
C SER A 36 12.88 -20.10 -9.12
N LEU A 37 13.87 -19.88 -9.98
CA LEU A 37 13.72 -20.08 -11.43
C LEU A 37 13.26 -21.52 -11.74
N GLY A 38 13.88 -22.50 -11.07
CA GLY A 38 13.49 -23.89 -11.11
C GLY A 38 12.05 -24.11 -10.66
N ASP A 39 11.67 -23.61 -9.49
CA ASP A 39 10.31 -23.78 -8.94
C ASP A 39 9.21 -23.25 -9.88
N TRP A 40 9.45 -22.12 -10.55
CA TRP A 40 8.54 -21.56 -11.55
C TRP A 40 8.49 -22.39 -12.82
N LEU A 41 9.65 -22.82 -13.33
CA LEU A 41 9.74 -23.69 -14.50
C LEU A 41 9.06 -25.05 -14.22
N GLY A 42 9.29 -25.61 -13.04
CA GLY A 42 8.67 -26.83 -12.53
C GLY A 42 7.16 -26.69 -12.35
N LEU A 43 6.66 -25.51 -11.95
CA LEU A 43 5.22 -25.25 -11.90
C LEU A 43 4.58 -25.36 -13.29
N LEU A 44 5.17 -24.69 -14.28
CA LEU A 44 4.67 -24.72 -15.66
C LEU A 44 4.73 -26.15 -16.23
N ALA A 45 5.82 -26.86 -15.97
CA ALA A 45 5.99 -28.23 -16.43
C ALA A 45 5.04 -29.22 -15.72
N THR A 46 4.90 -29.16 -14.40
CA THR A 46 3.98 -30.06 -13.65
C THR A 46 2.51 -29.80 -13.99
N THR A 47 2.10 -28.54 -14.18
CA THR A 47 0.74 -28.21 -14.66
C THR A 47 0.51 -28.72 -16.09
N ALA A 48 1.50 -28.61 -16.97
CA ALA A 48 1.44 -29.19 -18.32
C ALA A 48 1.38 -30.72 -18.30
N MET A 49 2.20 -31.37 -17.46
CA MET A 49 2.19 -32.82 -17.29
C MET A 49 0.85 -33.32 -16.73
N ALA A 50 0.29 -32.62 -15.73
CA ALA A 50 -1.02 -32.98 -15.19
C ALA A 50 -2.14 -32.87 -16.22
N ALA A 51 -2.08 -31.86 -17.10
CA ALA A 51 -3.01 -31.74 -18.22
C ALA A 51 -2.81 -32.87 -19.24
N GLN A 52 -1.55 -33.17 -19.62
CA GLN A 52 -1.21 -34.23 -20.58
C GLN A 52 -1.64 -35.62 -20.09
N LEU A 53 -1.36 -35.95 -18.82
CA LEU A 53 -1.73 -37.22 -18.22
C LEU A 53 -3.25 -37.40 -18.09
N SER A 54 -4.04 -36.31 -18.16
CA SER A 54 -5.50 -36.34 -17.97
C SER A 54 -6.23 -37.13 -19.04
N GLY A 55 -5.65 -37.21 -20.24
CA GLY A 55 -6.18 -37.99 -21.35
C GLY A 55 -7.66 -37.74 -21.67
N GLY A 56 -8.25 -36.62 -21.23
CA GLY A 56 -9.70 -36.50 -21.06
C GLY A 56 -10.29 -35.12 -21.40
N SER A 57 -11.61 -35.04 -21.24
CA SER A 57 -12.44 -33.84 -21.52
C SER A 57 -11.91 -32.55 -20.86
N TYR A 58 -12.34 -31.41 -21.39
CA TYR A 58 -11.99 -30.08 -20.88
C TYR A 58 -12.10 -29.94 -19.34
N ALA A 59 -13.09 -30.58 -18.71
CA ALA A 59 -13.25 -30.56 -17.26
C ALA A 59 -12.11 -31.31 -16.53
N THR A 60 -11.73 -32.51 -16.98
CA THR A 60 -10.73 -33.35 -16.30
C THR A 60 -9.32 -32.73 -16.36
N ALA A 61 -8.98 -32.03 -17.45
CA ALA A 61 -7.72 -31.29 -17.55
C ALA A 61 -7.65 -30.13 -16.54
N ASN A 62 -8.73 -29.36 -16.40
CA ASN A 62 -8.78 -28.24 -15.45
C ASN A 62 -8.67 -28.70 -13.98
N PHE A 63 -9.35 -29.81 -13.63
CA PHE A 63 -9.20 -30.40 -12.29
C PHE A 63 -7.79 -30.92 -12.03
N ALA A 64 -7.12 -31.50 -13.03
CA ALA A 64 -5.75 -31.97 -12.87
C ALA A 64 -4.78 -30.79 -12.62
N ILE A 65 -4.91 -29.71 -13.37
CA ILE A 65 -4.12 -28.49 -13.18
C ILE A 65 -4.39 -27.87 -11.80
N ALA A 66 -5.66 -27.73 -11.40
CA ALA A 66 -6.01 -27.24 -10.07
C ALA A 66 -5.45 -28.15 -8.96
N GLY A 67 -5.47 -29.46 -9.16
CA GLY A 67 -4.88 -30.45 -8.27
C GLY A 67 -3.39 -30.21 -8.03
N VAL A 68 -2.64 -29.79 -9.07
CA VAL A 68 -1.21 -29.46 -8.96
C VAL A 68 -1.02 -28.27 -8.02
N PHE A 69 -1.80 -27.20 -8.18
CA PHE A 69 -1.74 -26.05 -7.26
C PHE A 69 -2.17 -26.41 -5.83
N ILE A 70 -3.22 -27.22 -5.66
CA ILE A 70 -3.68 -27.69 -4.35
C ILE A 70 -2.60 -28.53 -3.67
N ALA A 71 -2.03 -29.50 -4.39
CA ALA A 71 -0.92 -30.32 -3.91
C ALA A 71 0.25 -29.46 -3.44
N ARG A 72 0.47 -28.29 -4.08
CA ARG A 72 1.53 -27.38 -3.65
C ARG A 72 1.19 -26.56 -2.39
N LEU A 73 -0.05 -26.12 -2.25
CA LEU A 73 -0.44 -25.18 -1.20
C LEU A 73 -0.92 -25.88 0.08
N LEU A 74 -1.50 -27.07 -0.04
CA LEU A 74 -2.16 -27.78 1.05
C LEU A 74 -1.21 -28.15 2.20
N PRO A 75 0.00 -28.70 1.99
CA PRO A 75 0.90 -29.06 3.09
C PRO A 75 1.23 -27.86 3.98
N ALA A 76 1.36 -26.69 3.35
CA ALA A 76 1.74 -25.44 3.96
C ALA A 76 0.67 -24.87 4.91
N VAL A 77 -0.60 -25.29 4.75
CA VAL A 77 -1.72 -24.96 5.65
C VAL A 77 -1.59 -25.69 6.99
N PHE A 78 -1.20 -26.96 6.97
CA PHE A 78 -1.16 -27.82 8.16
C PHE A 78 0.22 -27.80 8.86
N LEU A 79 1.29 -27.87 8.07
CA LEU A 79 2.65 -28.04 8.57
C LEU A 79 3.38 -26.71 8.75
N GLY A 80 2.92 -25.63 8.11
CA GLY A 80 3.55 -24.30 8.17
C GLY A 80 3.86 -23.80 9.58
N PRO A 81 2.88 -23.80 10.52
CA PRO A 81 3.11 -23.35 11.90
C PRO A 81 4.11 -24.21 12.69
N LEU A 82 4.33 -25.47 12.30
CA LEU A 82 5.23 -26.41 12.98
C LEU A 82 6.65 -26.40 12.37
N ALA A 83 6.77 -26.03 11.10
CA ALA A 83 8.01 -26.18 10.34
C ALA A 83 9.17 -25.37 10.92
N GLY A 84 8.93 -24.16 11.44
CA GLY A 84 9.96 -23.32 12.05
C GLY A 84 10.55 -23.94 13.33
N VAL A 85 9.68 -24.41 14.23
CA VAL A 85 10.08 -25.05 15.51
C VAL A 85 10.91 -26.31 15.26
N ILE A 86 10.53 -27.09 14.23
CA ILE A 86 11.26 -28.29 13.84
C ILE A 86 12.60 -27.91 13.19
N ALA A 87 12.61 -26.93 12.29
CA ALA A 87 13.82 -26.49 11.58
C ALA A 87 14.91 -25.97 12.53
N ASP A 88 14.55 -25.31 13.63
CA ASP A 88 15.50 -24.78 14.61
C ASP A 88 16.30 -25.86 15.35
N ARG A 89 15.83 -27.11 15.35
CA ARG A 89 16.53 -28.27 15.96
C ARG A 89 17.69 -28.79 15.10
N PHE A 90 17.77 -28.39 13.84
CA PHE A 90 18.77 -28.88 12.90
C PHE A 90 19.80 -27.80 12.57
N ASP A 91 20.99 -28.25 12.14
CA ASP A 91 21.97 -27.36 11.53
C ASP A 91 21.39 -26.78 10.23
N ARG A 92 21.17 -25.46 10.21
CA ARG A 92 20.44 -24.75 9.14
C ARG A 92 21.04 -25.00 7.77
N ARG A 93 22.38 -25.03 7.68
CA ARG A 93 23.08 -25.24 6.43
C ARG A 93 22.89 -26.67 5.92
N ARG A 94 23.07 -27.68 6.80
CA ARG A 94 22.84 -29.08 6.43
C ARG A 94 21.38 -29.33 6.06
N LEU A 95 20.44 -28.71 6.79
CA LEU A 95 19.02 -28.81 6.51
C LEU A 95 18.70 -28.29 5.11
N MET A 96 19.13 -27.08 4.76
CA MET A 96 18.91 -26.50 3.43
C MET A 96 19.52 -27.37 2.31
N VAL A 97 20.77 -27.84 2.48
CA VAL A 97 21.44 -28.71 1.49
C VAL A 97 20.69 -30.03 1.29
N ASN A 98 20.30 -30.70 2.37
CA ASN A 98 19.58 -31.98 2.29
C ASN A 98 18.20 -31.80 1.67
N VAL A 99 17.49 -30.73 2.02
CA VAL A 99 16.19 -30.41 1.44
C VAL A 99 16.31 -30.18 -0.07
N ASP A 100 17.27 -29.37 -0.52
CA ASP A 100 17.45 -29.10 -1.95
C ASP A 100 17.84 -30.37 -2.72
N ILE A 101 18.72 -31.23 -2.18
CA ILE A 101 19.05 -32.52 -2.80
C ILE A 101 17.79 -33.40 -2.95
N LEU A 102 16.99 -33.53 -1.89
CA LEU A 102 15.77 -34.34 -1.92
C LEU A 102 14.74 -33.78 -2.90
N ARG A 103 14.56 -32.46 -2.95
CA ARG A 103 13.68 -31.79 -3.94
C ARG A 103 14.16 -32.05 -5.36
N GLY A 104 15.47 -31.94 -5.61
CA GLY A 104 16.07 -32.25 -6.91
C GLY A 104 15.81 -33.69 -7.35
N ILE A 105 16.02 -34.66 -6.45
CA ILE A 105 15.73 -36.08 -6.72
C ILE A 105 14.24 -36.28 -7.06
N LEU A 106 13.33 -35.73 -6.26
CA LEU A 106 11.89 -35.86 -6.49
C LEU A 106 11.50 -35.31 -7.86
N TYR A 107 11.91 -34.09 -8.22
CA TYR A 107 11.64 -33.52 -9.54
C TYR A 107 12.26 -34.33 -10.69
N PHE A 108 13.46 -34.88 -10.49
CA PHE A 108 14.12 -35.73 -11.48
C PHE A 108 13.33 -37.02 -11.75
N THR A 109 12.67 -37.58 -10.73
CA THR A 109 11.87 -38.81 -10.89
C THR A 109 10.52 -38.61 -11.55
N ILE A 110 9.96 -37.39 -11.55
CA ILE A 110 8.60 -37.13 -12.07
C ILE A 110 8.46 -37.55 -13.55
N PRO A 111 9.32 -37.11 -14.48
CA PRO A 111 9.24 -37.53 -15.89
C PRO A 111 9.49 -39.02 -16.10
N ILE A 112 10.34 -39.64 -15.27
CA ILE A 112 10.74 -41.05 -15.39
C ILE A 112 9.57 -41.97 -15.07
N VAL A 113 8.87 -41.68 -13.97
CA VAL A 113 7.72 -42.50 -13.55
C VAL A 113 6.50 -42.21 -14.41
N GLY A 114 6.28 -40.94 -14.79
CA GLY A 114 5.26 -40.59 -15.78
C GLY A 114 3.81 -40.88 -15.36
N THR A 115 3.52 -41.05 -14.07
CA THR A 115 2.17 -41.37 -13.58
C THR A 115 1.54 -40.24 -12.80
N TYR A 116 0.20 -40.19 -12.84
CA TYR A 116 -0.59 -39.25 -12.06
C TYR A 116 -0.32 -39.31 -10.56
N PHE A 117 -0.33 -40.52 -10.02
CA PHE A 117 -0.13 -40.75 -8.60
C PHE A 117 1.24 -40.23 -8.14
N TRP A 118 2.29 -40.53 -8.90
CA TRP A 118 3.63 -40.09 -8.55
C TRP A 118 3.81 -38.58 -8.72
N LEU A 119 3.25 -37.97 -9.77
CA LEU A 119 3.28 -36.50 -9.95
C LEU A 119 2.77 -35.79 -8.68
N TYR A 120 1.56 -36.11 -8.21
CA TYR A 120 1.01 -35.46 -7.01
C TYR A 120 1.77 -35.83 -5.73
N THR A 121 2.19 -37.08 -5.59
CA THR A 121 2.95 -37.53 -4.41
C THR A 121 4.28 -36.78 -4.33
N ALA A 122 5.04 -36.72 -5.42
CA ALA A 122 6.30 -36.00 -5.49
C ALA A 122 6.10 -34.51 -5.18
N MET A 123 5.06 -33.88 -5.72
CA MET A 123 4.76 -32.47 -5.45
C MET A 123 4.45 -32.18 -3.98
N ILE A 124 3.61 -33.01 -3.35
CA ILE A 124 3.31 -32.90 -1.92
C ILE A 124 4.59 -33.05 -1.09
N LEU A 125 5.43 -34.04 -1.42
CA LEU A 125 6.69 -34.28 -0.73
C LEU A 125 7.67 -33.11 -0.91
N VAL A 126 7.80 -32.57 -2.13
CA VAL A 126 8.62 -31.38 -2.42
C VAL A 126 8.18 -30.19 -1.56
N GLU A 127 6.88 -29.94 -1.45
CA GLU A 127 6.39 -28.81 -0.66
C GLU A 127 6.53 -29.04 0.84
N CYS A 128 6.30 -30.26 1.33
CA CYS A 128 6.62 -30.64 2.71
C CYS A 128 8.09 -30.35 3.04
N LEU A 129 9.02 -30.69 2.14
CA LEU A 129 10.45 -30.39 2.30
C LEU A 129 10.73 -28.88 2.28
N THR A 130 10.07 -28.15 1.38
CA THR A 130 10.23 -26.70 1.21
C THR A 130 9.86 -25.93 2.48
N LEU A 131 8.90 -26.42 3.27
CA LEU A 131 8.52 -25.80 4.55
C LEU A 131 9.65 -25.71 5.57
N PHE A 132 10.62 -26.63 5.51
CA PHE A 132 11.80 -26.59 6.39
C PHE A 132 12.89 -25.65 5.87
N TRP A 133 12.88 -25.34 4.58
CA TRP A 133 13.91 -24.53 3.92
C TRP A 133 13.74 -23.03 4.21
N SER A 134 12.51 -22.49 4.15
CA SER A 134 12.28 -21.05 4.35
C SER A 134 12.69 -20.54 5.75
N PRO A 135 12.32 -21.21 6.87
CA PRO A 135 12.75 -20.80 8.21
C PRO A 135 14.27 -20.84 8.36
N ALA A 136 14.93 -21.86 7.81
CA ALA A 136 16.38 -21.97 7.84
C ALA A 136 17.08 -20.82 7.09
N LYS A 137 16.53 -20.42 5.93
CA LYS A 137 16.97 -19.24 5.17
C LYS A 137 16.76 -17.95 5.98
N GLU A 138 15.55 -17.71 6.48
CA GLU A 138 15.20 -16.49 7.24
C GLU A 138 16.07 -16.30 8.47
N ALA A 139 16.38 -17.38 9.19
CA ALA A 139 17.25 -17.35 10.35
C ALA A 139 18.75 -17.18 9.99
N SER A 140 19.12 -17.40 8.72
CA SER A 140 20.50 -17.26 8.23
C SER A 140 20.83 -15.86 7.72
N VAL A 141 19.86 -15.13 7.15
CA VAL A 141 20.07 -13.78 6.57
C VAL A 141 20.67 -12.78 7.56
N PRO A 142 20.22 -12.69 8.84
CA PRO A 142 20.79 -11.74 9.81
C PRO A 142 22.25 -12.02 10.19
N ASN A 143 22.75 -13.23 9.94
CA ASN A 143 24.15 -13.59 10.17
C ASN A 143 25.05 -13.24 8.97
N LEU A 144 24.45 -13.00 7.79
CA LEU A 144 25.17 -12.72 6.55
C LEU A 144 25.20 -11.23 6.21
N VAL A 145 24.27 -10.43 6.74
CA VAL A 145 24.10 -9.03 6.36
C VAL A 145 24.01 -8.14 7.61
N PRO A 146 24.70 -6.98 7.64
CA PRO A 146 24.55 -5.98 8.70
C PRO A 146 23.10 -5.53 8.94
N LYS A 147 22.75 -5.16 10.18
CA LYS A 147 21.38 -4.83 10.59
C LYS A 147 20.75 -3.68 9.78
N ASP A 148 21.55 -2.69 9.42
CA ASP A 148 21.19 -1.53 8.59
C ASP A 148 20.86 -1.91 7.13
N LYS A 149 21.27 -3.09 6.69
CA LYS A 149 21.06 -3.60 5.32
C LYS A 149 20.01 -4.70 5.21
N LEU A 150 19.37 -5.10 6.31
CA LEU A 150 18.39 -6.21 6.34
C LEU A 150 17.15 -5.94 5.48
N GLU A 151 16.65 -4.71 5.47
CA GLU A 151 15.49 -4.36 4.64
C GLU A 151 15.83 -4.53 3.15
N SER A 152 17.00 -4.05 2.73
CA SER A 152 17.48 -4.20 1.35
C SER A 152 17.74 -5.66 0.99
N ALA A 153 18.27 -6.47 1.92
CA ALA A 153 18.43 -7.92 1.74
C ALA A 153 17.08 -8.62 1.51
N ASN A 154 16.05 -8.25 2.28
CA ASN A 154 14.69 -8.79 2.12
C ASN A 154 14.05 -8.36 0.78
N GLN A 155 14.22 -7.11 0.35
CA GLN A 155 13.72 -6.64 -0.94
C GLN A 155 14.34 -7.40 -2.13
N VAL A 156 15.67 -7.59 -2.11
CA VAL A 156 16.40 -8.32 -3.16
C VAL A 156 16.08 -9.82 -3.13
N SER A 157 15.78 -10.36 -1.95
CA SER A 157 15.28 -11.73 -1.77
C SER A 157 13.89 -11.93 -2.40
N LEU A 158 12.98 -10.97 -2.22
CA LEU A 158 11.66 -10.98 -2.87
C LEU A 158 11.80 -10.91 -4.39
N LEU A 159 12.73 -10.09 -4.90
CA LEU A 159 13.01 -10.01 -6.33
C LEU A 159 13.51 -11.34 -6.89
N ALA A 160 14.36 -12.08 -6.17
CA ALA A 160 14.78 -13.42 -6.59
C ALA A 160 13.61 -14.42 -6.62
N ALA A 161 12.71 -14.34 -5.64
CA ALA A 161 11.58 -15.27 -5.50
C ALA A 161 10.49 -15.09 -6.57
N TYR A 162 10.23 -13.85 -7.02
CA TYR A 162 9.14 -13.57 -7.97
C TYR A 162 9.62 -13.04 -9.33
N GLY A 163 10.77 -12.37 -9.37
CA GLY A 163 11.32 -11.79 -10.60
C GLY A 163 11.86 -12.82 -11.59
N THR A 164 12.04 -14.07 -11.17
CA THR A 164 12.45 -15.19 -12.03
C THR A 164 11.29 -15.85 -12.76
N ALA A 165 10.04 -15.61 -12.34
CA ALA A 165 8.86 -16.22 -12.96
C ALA A 165 8.71 -15.86 -14.46
N PRO A 166 8.91 -14.60 -14.90
CA PRO A 166 8.87 -14.26 -16.33
C PRO A 166 9.99 -14.95 -17.13
N ILE A 167 11.17 -15.11 -16.53
CA ILE A 167 12.30 -15.80 -17.16
C ILE A 167 11.96 -17.28 -17.34
N ALA A 168 11.39 -17.92 -16.32
CA ALA A 168 10.91 -19.30 -16.41
C ALA A 168 9.82 -19.47 -17.48
N ALA A 169 8.89 -18.54 -17.59
CA ALA A 169 7.84 -18.54 -18.60
C ALA A 169 8.39 -18.43 -20.03
N ILE A 170 9.35 -17.52 -20.26
CA ILE A 170 10.05 -17.38 -21.55
C ILE A 170 10.81 -18.67 -21.86
N LEU A 171 11.57 -19.19 -20.90
CA LEU A 171 12.33 -20.43 -21.06
C LEU A 171 11.41 -21.60 -21.40
N PHE A 172 10.30 -21.77 -20.69
CA PHE A 172 9.32 -22.83 -20.96
C PHE A 172 8.70 -22.71 -22.36
N SER A 173 8.35 -21.48 -22.77
CA SER A 173 7.77 -21.20 -24.09
C SER A 173 8.78 -21.49 -25.21
N LEU A 174 10.05 -21.12 -25.03
CA LEU A 174 11.14 -21.43 -25.96
C LEU A 174 11.40 -22.94 -26.04
N LEU A 175 11.44 -23.64 -24.89
CA LEU A 175 11.59 -25.09 -24.85
C LEU A 175 10.45 -25.78 -25.60
N THR A 176 9.21 -25.32 -25.40
CA THR A 176 8.03 -25.85 -26.10
C THR A 176 8.12 -25.61 -27.61
N LEU A 177 8.55 -24.42 -28.05
CA LEU A 177 8.69 -24.09 -29.48
C LEU A 177 9.78 -24.92 -30.17
N VAL A 178 10.91 -25.14 -29.50
CA VAL A 178 12.07 -25.84 -30.05
C VAL A 178 11.95 -27.37 -29.91
N SER A 179 11.10 -27.87 -29.00
CA SER A 179 10.86 -29.30 -28.78
C SER A 179 10.51 -30.07 -30.05
N GLY A 180 9.64 -29.51 -30.90
CA GLY A 180 9.25 -30.11 -32.18
C GLY A 180 10.40 -30.21 -33.17
N ALA A 181 11.34 -29.25 -33.15
CA ALA A 181 12.55 -29.31 -33.98
C ALA A 181 13.57 -30.33 -33.45
N ILE A 182 13.71 -30.47 -32.13
CA ILE A 182 14.59 -31.47 -31.49
C ILE A 182 14.08 -32.89 -31.76
N ALA A 183 12.76 -33.10 -31.68
CA ALA A 183 12.10 -34.37 -31.99
C ALA A 183 12.41 -34.86 -33.41
N ALA A 184 12.59 -33.95 -34.37
CA ALA A 184 12.90 -34.26 -35.76
C ALA A 184 14.38 -34.64 -36.00
N VAL A 185 15.30 -34.24 -35.11
CA VAL A 185 16.75 -34.41 -35.31
C VAL A 185 17.28 -35.71 -34.68
N SER A 186 16.75 -36.16 -33.54
CA SER A 186 17.14 -37.46 -32.97
C SER A 186 16.09 -38.01 -31.98
N PRO A 187 15.65 -39.28 -32.15
CA PRO A 187 14.74 -39.93 -31.20
C PRO A 187 15.40 -40.32 -29.87
N LEU A 188 16.72 -40.14 -29.71
CA LEU A 188 17.47 -40.45 -28.50
C LEU A 188 17.54 -39.27 -27.50
N ILE A 189 17.24 -38.06 -27.94
CA ILE A 189 17.22 -36.87 -27.07
C ILE A 189 15.80 -36.76 -26.49
N PRO A 190 15.64 -36.56 -25.16
CA PRO A 190 14.33 -36.25 -24.59
C PRO A 190 13.77 -35.03 -25.33
N SER A 191 12.76 -35.27 -26.16
CA SER A 191 12.16 -34.24 -27.00
C SER A 191 10.94 -33.59 -26.34
N ASP A 192 10.45 -34.18 -25.24
CA ASP A 192 9.35 -33.62 -24.48
C ASP A 192 9.82 -32.40 -23.66
N SER A 193 9.33 -31.21 -24.04
CA SER A 193 9.61 -29.96 -23.34
C SER A 193 9.25 -30.01 -21.85
N ILE A 194 8.25 -30.81 -21.46
CA ILE A 194 7.82 -30.97 -20.07
C ILE A 194 8.92 -31.68 -19.28
N ALA A 195 9.42 -32.80 -19.79
CA ALA A 195 10.50 -33.56 -19.16
C ALA A 195 11.79 -32.73 -19.04
N ILE A 196 12.20 -32.02 -20.11
CA ILE A 196 13.38 -31.16 -20.10
C ILE A 196 13.24 -30.08 -19.02
N ALA A 197 12.08 -29.42 -18.93
CA ALA A 197 11.81 -28.38 -17.94
C ALA A 197 11.90 -28.92 -16.50
N LEU A 198 11.40 -30.13 -16.24
CA LEU A 198 11.51 -30.78 -14.92
C LEU A 198 12.95 -31.19 -14.58
N TYR A 199 13.75 -31.63 -15.56
CA TYR A 199 15.16 -31.92 -15.35
C TYR A 199 15.98 -30.64 -15.09
N LEU A 200 15.70 -29.56 -15.80
CA LEU A 200 16.32 -28.25 -15.51
C LEU A 200 15.96 -27.75 -14.11
N ASN A 201 14.71 -27.97 -13.68
CA ASN A 201 14.31 -27.68 -12.31
C ASN A 201 15.09 -28.52 -11.29
N ALA A 202 15.22 -29.84 -11.50
CA ALA A 202 16.02 -30.70 -10.63
C ALA A 202 17.49 -30.23 -10.54
N LEU A 203 18.09 -29.87 -11.67
CA LEU A 203 19.45 -29.33 -11.73
C LEU A 203 19.59 -28.02 -10.95
N SER A 204 18.56 -27.16 -10.98
CA SER A 204 18.56 -25.90 -10.22
C SER A 204 18.67 -26.15 -8.71
N PHE A 205 18.01 -27.20 -8.18
CA PHE A 205 18.12 -27.57 -6.77
C PHE A 205 19.48 -28.17 -6.43
N PHE A 206 20.05 -29.01 -7.29
CA PHE A 206 21.41 -29.51 -7.07
C PHE A 206 22.44 -28.38 -7.07
N PHE A 207 22.28 -27.40 -7.96
CA PHE A 207 23.11 -26.19 -7.97
C PHE A 207 22.92 -25.33 -6.71
N ALA A 208 21.67 -25.17 -6.25
CA ALA A 208 21.36 -24.48 -4.99
C ALA A 208 22.04 -25.17 -3.79
N ALA A 209 21.93 -26.49 -3.69
CA ALA A 209 22.58 -27.30 -2.66
C ALA A 209 24.11 -27.17 -2.70
N PHE A 210 24.70 -27.24 -3.89
CA PHE A 210 26.14 -27.05 -4.10
C PHE A 210 26.61 -25.66 -3.65
N THR A 211 25.84 -24.62 -3.99
CA THR A 211 26.15 -23.24 -3.62
C THR A 211 26.06 -23.03 -2.10
N ILE A 212 24.99 -23.53 -1.45
CA ILE A 212 24.79 -23.41 0.00
C ILE A 212 25.85 -24.20 0.78
N ARG A 213 26.31 -25.35 0.27
CA ARG A 213 27.39 -26.13 0.89
C ARG A 213 28.65 -25.30 1.10
N SER A 214 28.92 -24.32 0.23
CA SER A 214 30.09 -23.44 0.32
C SER A 214 29.96 -22.30 1.33
N LEU A 215 28.79 -22.12 1.97
CA LEU A 215 28.54 -21.10 2.98
C LEU A 215 29.07 -21.54 4.35
N HIS A 216 30.26 -21.06 4.73
CA HIS A 216 30.87 -21.37 6.03
C HIS A 216 30.52 -20.34 7.12
N GLU A 217 29.93 -19.21 6.72
CA GLU A 217 29.56 -18.08 7.58
C GLU A 217 28.26 -18.34 8.38
N ILE A 218 27.50 -19.37 8.01
CA ILE A 218 26.31 -19.80 8.78
C ILE A 218 26.80 -20.58 10.01
N PRO A 219 26.46 -20.14 11.24
CA PRO A 219 26.88 -20.80 12.47
C PRO A 219 26.54 -22.30 12.46
N LYS A 220 27.47 -23.13 12.95
CA LYS A 220 27.25 -24.56 13.15
C LYS A 220 26.50 -24.76 14.47
N GLY A 221 25.39 -25.49 14.42
CA GLY A 221 24.62 -25.88 15.60
C GLY A 221 23.16 -25.37 15.63
N PRO A 222 22.30 -25.98 16.46
CA PRO A 222 20.93 -25.54 16.64
C PRO A 222 20.86 -24.15 17.28
N ALA A 223 19.79 -23.42 17.01
CA ALA A 223 19.56 -22.08 17.54
C ALA A 223 19.24 -22.15 19.04
N ILE A 224 20.24 -22.10 19.92
CA ILE A 224 19.99 -22.14 21.36
C ILE A 224 19.59 -20.73 21.84
N GLY A 225 18.31 -20.57 22.18
CA GLY A 225 17.84 -19.50 23.07
C GLY A 225 16.52 -18.83 22.66
N ARG A 226 15.38 -19.50 22.87
CA ARG A 226 14.13 -18.89 23.38
C ARG A 226 13.04 -19.95 23.62
N ASP A 227 12.32 -19.76 24.72
CA ASP A 227 11.25 -20.62 25.24
C ASP A 227 10.31 -21.13 24.14
N SER A 228 10.27 -22.45 23.97
CA SER A 228 9.50 -23.15 22.93
C SER A 228 8.23 -23.81 23.47
N ASP A 229 7.62 -23.22 24.52
CA ASP A 229 6.48 -23.81 25.23
C ASP A 229 5.10 -23.22 24.87
N GLU A 230 5.03 -22.28 23.92
CA GLU A 230 3.72 -21.82 23.43
C GLU A 230 3.13 -22.78 22.38
N SER A 231 2.05 -23.47 22.76
CA SER A 231 1.20 -24.26 21.85
C SER A 231 0.83 -23.48 20.58
N VAL A 232 1.04 -24.11 19.41
CA VAL A 232 0.63 -23.59 18.09
C VAL A 232 -0.82 -23.13 18.07
N GLY A 233 -1.72 -23.85 18.75
CA GLY A 233 -3.13 -23.48 18.85
C GLY A 233 -3.33 -22.16 19.60
N LYS A 234 -2.61 -21.93 20.70
CA LYS A 234 -2.64 -20.66 21.42
C LYS A 234 -2.10 -19.53 20.55
N SER A 235 -1.03 -19.77 19.77
CA SER A 235 -0.45 -18.80 18.85
C SER A 235 -1.45 -18.34 17.77
N LEU A 236 -2.18 -19.28 17.15
CA LEU A 236 -3.22 -18.98 16.17
C LEU A 236 -4.39 -18.17 16.78
N ILE A 237 -4.84 -18.55 17.98
CA ILE A 237 -5.91 -17.83 18.69
C ILE A 237 -5.48 -16.39 19.05
N GLN A 238 -4.24 -16.21 19.49
CA GLN A 238 -3.70 -14.88 19.77
C GLN A 238 -3.59 -14.03 18.50
N GLY A 239 -3.16 -14.64 17.38
CA GLY A 239 -3.16 -13.99 16.06
C GLY A 239 -4.55 -13.52 15.64
N TRP A 240 -5.57 -14.38 15.76
CA TRP A 240 -6.97 -14.01 15.50
C TRP A 240 -7.46 -12.84 16.38
N LYS A 241 -7.18 -12.88 17.69
CA LYS A 241 -7.58 -11.81 18.60
C LYS A 241 -6.95 -10.46 18.23
N ALA A 242 -5.68 -10.47 17.83
CA ALA A 242 -4.97 -9.27 17.36
C ALA A 242 -5.58 -8.72 16.07
N VAL A 243 -6.04 -9.59 15.17
CA VAL A 243 -6.76 -9.21 13.95
C VAL A 243 -8.13 -8.60 14.25
N ALA A 244 -8.89 -9.23 15.15
CA ALA A 244 -10.26 -8.85 15.45
C ALA A 244 -10.38 -7.52 16.21
N SER A 245 -9.34 -7.09 16.91
CA SER A 245 -9.35 -5.89 17.75
C SER A 245 -9.22 -4.57 16.96
N SER A 246 -8.57 -4.58 15.79
CA SER A 246 -8.35 -3.38 14.98
C SER A 246 -9.23 -3.33 13.73
N LYS A 247 -9.97 -2.24 13.56
CA LYS A 247 -10.79 -2.00 12.36
C LYS A 247 -9.95 -1.99 11.08
N ILE A 248 -8.72 -1.46 11.15
CA ILE A 248 -7.81 -1.34 10.00
C ILE A 248 -7.28 -2.71 9.62
N ILE A 249 -6.82 -3.51 10.59
CA ILE A 249 -6.30 -4.86 10.34
C ILE A 249 -7.41 -5.77 9.77
N ARG A 250 -8.64 -5.63 10.28
CA ARG A 250 -9.80 -6.36 9.72
C ARG A 250 -10.07 -5.99 8.26
N GLY A 251 -10.10 -4.69 7.93
CA GLY A 251 -10.31 -4.24 6.55
C GLY A 251 -9.18 -4.66 5.62
N LEU A 252 -7.94 -4.65 6.11
CA LEU A 252 -6.78 -5.16 5.41
C LEU A 252 -6.90 -6.65 5.10
N ILE A 253 -7.30 -7.47 6.08
CA ILE A 253 -7.42 -8.92 5.91
C ILE A 253 -8.57 -9.30 4.98
N VAL A 254 -9.72 -8.63 5.08
CA VAL A 254 -10.81 -8.82 4.11
C VAL A 254 -10.34 -8.47 2.70
N GLY A 255 -9.60 -7.37 2.56
CA GLY A 255 -8.97 -6.98 1.30
C GLY A 255 -8.01 -8.04 0.76
N MET A 256 -7.11 -8.55 1.59
CA MET A 256 -6.17 -9.61 1.21
C MET A 256 -6.90 -10.89 0.81
N VAL A 257 -7.83 -11.39 1.62
CA VAL A 257 -8.62 -12.59 1.30
C VAL A 257 -9.36 -12.42 -0.03
N GLY A 258 -9.96 -11.26 -0.28
CA GLY A 258 -10.60 -10.94 -1.56
C GLY A 258 -9.60 -10.96 -2.73
N ALA A 259 -8.45 -10.32 -2.57
CA ALA A 259 -7.39 -10.28 -3.58
C ALA A 259 -6.89 -11.68 -3.95
N PHE A 260 -6.63 -12.52 -2.94
CA PHE A 260 -6.17 -13.90 -3.16
C PHE A 260 -7.26 -14.82 -3.70
N SER A 261 -8.53 -14.54 -3.39
CA SER A 261 -9.64 -15.24 -4.02
C SER A 261 -9.66 -14.94 -5.52
N ALA A 262 -9.53 -13.67 -5.89
CA ALA A 262 -9.47 -13.26 -7.29
C ALA A 262 -8.27 -13.87 -8.03
N ALA A 263 -7.08 -13.79 -7.43
CA ALA A 263 -5.85 -14.37 -7.98
C ALA A 263 -5.95 -15.90 -8.10
N GLY A 264 -6.55 -16.59 -7.11
CA GLY A 264 -6.78 -18.03 -7.16
C GLY A 264 -7.67 -18.46 -8.32
N ALA A 265 -8.74 -17.70 -8.60
CA ALA A 265 -9.61 -17.96 -9.75
C ALA A 265 -8.89 -17.74 -11.08
N VAL A 266 -8.10 -16.67 -11.20
CA VAL A 266 -7.26 -16.43 -12.39
C VAL A 266 -6.28 -17.57 -12.62
N ILE A 267 -5.51 -17.94 -11.59
CA ILE A 267 -4.48 -18.97 -11.71
C ILE A 267 -5.10 -20.33 -12.04
N GLY A 268 -6.19 -20.71 -11.36
CA GLY A 268 -6.87 -21.98 -11.57
C GLY A 268 -7.51 -22.13 -12.95
N LEU A 269 -7.89 -21.01 -13.58
CA LEU A 269 -8.58 -20.98 -14.88
C LEU A 269 -7.73 -20.40 -16.01
N ALA A 270 -6.49 -19.97 -15.76
CA ALA A 270 -5.66 -19.26 -16.74
C ALA A 270 -5.38 -20.11 -17.99
N ARG A 271 -5.07 -21.40 -17.81
CA ARG A 271 -4.82 -22.30 -18.95
C ARG A 271 -6.06 -22.52 -19.79
N THR A 272 -7.18 -22.69 -19.11
CA THR A 272 -8.51 -22.81 -19.70
C THR A 272 -8.84 -21.59 -20.55
N PHE A 273 -8.72 -20.40 -19.94
CA PHE A 273 -8.92 -19.11 -20.61
C PHE A 273 -8.05 -18.97 -21.85
N VAL A 274 -6.75 -19.28 -21.76
CA VAL A 274 -5.84 -19.20 -22.91
C VAL A 274 -6.18 -20.19 -24.01
N GLY A 275 -6.52 -21.43 -23.65
CA GLY A 275 -6.95 -22.45 -24.60
C GLY A 275 -8.16 -22.02 -25.42
N ASP A 276 -9.14 -21.38 -24.77
CA ASP A 276 -10.34 -20.89 -25.44
C ASP A 276 -10.06 -19.67 -26.34
N LEU A 277 -9.00 -18.91 -26.08
CA LEU A 277 -8.51 -17.86 -27.00
C LEU A 277 -7.72 -18.40 -28.20
N GLY A 278 -7.69 -19.73 -28.40
CA GLY A 278 -6.88 -20.40 -29.42
C GLY A 278 -5.39 -20.45 -29.10
N GLY A 279 -5.00 -20.17 -27.85
CA GLY A 279 -3.62 -20.20 -27.39
C GLY A 279 -3.21 -21.58 -26.88
N GLY A 280 -2.09 -22.12 -27.38
CA GLY A 280 -1.48 -23.34 -26.84
C GLY A 280 -0.62 -23.11 -25.59
N ASP A 281 0.18 -24.11 -25.24
CA ASP A 281 1.06 -24.08 -24.06
C ASP A 281 2.02 -22.89 -24.02
N ALA A 282 2.51 -22.47 -25.20
CA ALA A 282 3.36 -21.28 -25.32
C ALA A 282 2.59 -19.99 -24.96
N ALA A 283 1.35 -19.84 -25.40
CA ALA A 283 0.51 -18.69 -25.05
C ALA A 283 0.20 -18.66 -23.55
N TYR A 284 0.00 -19.83 -22.93
CA TYR A 284 -0.21 -19.94 -21.50
C TYR A 284 1.04 -19.50 -20.72
N GLY A 285 2.22 -19.97 -21.15
CA GLY A 285 3.50 -19.52 -20.62
C GLY A 285 3.64 -18.00 -20.70
N VAL A 286 3.37 -17.39 -21.86
CA VAL A 286 3.44 -15.93 -22.05
C VAL A 286 2.46 -15.18 -21.15
N LEU A 287 1.19 -15.58 -21.08
CA LEU A 287 0.20 -14.90 -20.24
C LEU A 287 0.55 -15.02 -18.74
N PHE A 288 0.99 -16.22 -18.31
CA PHE A 288 1.45 -16.46 -16.95
C PHE A 288 2.66 -15.58 -16.62
N GLY A 289 3.66 -15.55 -17.50
CA GLY A 289 4.83 -14.69 -17.37
C GLY A 289 4.45 -13.21 -17.27
N ALA A 290 3.51 -12.76 -18.09
CA ALA A 290 3.04 -11.37 -18.13
C ALA A 290 2.39 -10.91 -16.82
N VAL A 291 1.57 -11.75 -16.16
CA VAL A 291 1.01 -11.46 -14.82
C VAL A 291 2.14 -11.21 -13.81
N PHE A 292 3.14 -12.09 -13.78
CA PHE A 292 4.25 -11.98 -12.84
C PHE A 292 5.24 -10.86 -13.19
N THR A 293 5.38 -10.51 -14.47
CA THR A 293 6.12 -9.31 -14.90
C THR A 293 5.44 -8.06 -14.33
N GLY A 294 4.12 -7.96 -14.47
CA GLY A 294 3.34 -6.92 -13.82
C GLY A 294 3.59 -6.89 -12.32
N LEU A 295 3.43 -8.04 -11.64
CA LEU A 295 3.64 -8.17 -10.20
C LEU A 295 5.02 -7.66 -9.76
N ALA A 296 6.09 -8.08 -10.46
CA ALA A 296 7.46 -7.67 -10.18
C ALA A 296 7.67 -6.16 -10.35
N ILE A 297 7.09 -5.57 -11.42
CA ILE A 297 7.10 -4.11 -11.63
C ILE A 297 6.39 -3.40 -10.47
N GLY A 298 5.22 -3.90 -10.07
CA GLY A 298 4.45 -3.37 -8.94
C GLY A 298 5.21 -3.41 -7.62
N ILE A 299 5.90 -4.52 -7.34
CA ILE A 299 6.71 -4.69 -6.11
C ILE A 299 7.92 -3.74 -6.13
N ALA A 300 8.62 -3.65 -7.26
CA ALA A 300 9.90 -2.93 -7.36
C ALA A 300 9.72 -1.40 -7.46
N PHE A 301 8.71 -0.95 -8.21
CA PHE A 301 8.49 0.47 -8.50
C PHE A 301 7.30 1.05 -7.75
N GLY A 302 6.32 0.24 -7.34
CA GLY A 302 5.11 0.70 -6.65
C GLY A 302 5.38 1.59 -5.44
N PRO A 303 6.21 1.17 -4.46
CA PRO A 303 6.53 2.00 -3.31
C PRO A 303 7.25 3.31 -3.67
N LYS A 304 7.94 3.38 -4.82
CA LYS A 304 8.63 4.59 -5.28
C LYS A 304 7.67 5.54 -5.99
N VAL A 305 6.90 5.01 -6.94
CA VAL A 305 5.91 5.77 -7.73
C VAL A 305 4.82 6.34 -6.83
N PHE A 306 4.38 5.56 -5.84
CA PHE A 306 3.31 5.94 -4.92
C PHE A 306 3.81 6.26 -3.51
N ALA A 307 5.10 6.58 -3.34
CA ALA A 307 5.70 6.93 -2.05
C ALA A 307 4.95 8.05 -1.32
N GLN A 308 4.35 8.96 -2.09
CA GLN A 308 3.67 10.14 -1.61
C GLN A 308 2.21 9.88 -1.20
N PHE A 309 1.62 8.75 -1.60
CA PHE A 309 0.24 8.40 -1.28
C PHE A 309 0.16 7.74 0.10
N SER A 310 -0.97 7.95 0.81
CA SER A 310 -1.26 7.17 2.01
C SER A 310 -1.32 5.68 1.67
N ARG A 311 -0.52 4.87 2.39
CA ARG A 311 -0.51 3.41 2.23
C ARG A 311 -1.90 2.79 2.42
N ARG A 312 -2.68 3.34 3.36
CA ARG A 312 -4.05 2.87 3.65
C ARG A 312 -4.98 3.04 2.45
N ARG A 313 -4.88 4.18 1.75
CA ARG A 313 -5.66 4.50 0.55
C ARG A 313 -5.14 3.75 -0.68
N LEU A 314 -3.81 3.69 -0.81
CA LEU A 314 -3.14 3.02 -1.92
C LEU A 314 -3.50 1.54 -1.97
N PHE A 315 -3.58 0.87 -0.82
CA PHE A 315 -3.98 -0.54 -0.75
C PHE A 315 -5.38 -0.78 -1.36
N GLY A 316 -6.40 -0.07 -0.87
CA GLY A 316 -7.77 -0.23 -1.37
C GLY A 316 -7.93 0.20 -2.83
N ALA A 317 -7.28 1.29 -3.24
CA ALA A 317 -7.31 1.76 -4.63
C ALA A 317 -6.63 0.78 -5.58
N ALA A 318 -5.44 0.26 -5.23
CA ALA A 318 -4.74 -0.73 -6.05
C ALA A 318 -5.53 -2.03 -6.17
N LEU A 319 -6.18 -2.48 -5.08
CA LEU A 319 -7.05 -3.65 -5.12
C LEU A 319 -8.27 -3.45 -6.03
N ALA A 320 -8.94 -2.29 -5.94
CA ALA A 320 -10.07 -1.96 -6.81
C ALA A 320 -9.66 -1.90 -8.29
N ILE A 321 -8.52 -1.27 -8.59
CA ILE A 321 -7.98 -1.19 -9.95
C ILE A 321 -7.64 -2.59 -10.48
N SER A 322 -7.00 -3.44 -9.67
CA SER A 322 -6.73 -4.84 -10.04
C SER A 322 -8.02 -5.61 -10.34
N GLY A 323 -9.06 -5.46 -9.50
CA GLY A 323 -10.38 -6.05 -9.74
C GLY A 323 -11.06 -5.55 -11.02
N PHE A 324 -10.93 -4.25 -11.33
CA PHE A 324 -11.43 -3.69 -12.59
C PHE A 324 -10.71 -4.28 -13.82
N PHE A 325 -9.38 -4.36 -13.80
CA PHE A 325 -8.64 -5.00 -14.90
C PHE A 325 -8.94 -6.50 -15.00
N LEU A 326 -9.31 -7.16 -13.90
CA LEU A 326 -9.75 -8.54 -13.92
C LEU A 326 -11.12 -8.70 -14.60
N VAL A 327 -12.05 -7.77 -14.36
CA VAL A 327 -13.31 -7.69 -15.10
C VAL A 327 -13.05 -7.47 -16.59
N LEU A 328 -12.15 -6.54 -16.95
CA LEU A 328 -11.77 -6.32 -18.35
C LEU A 328 -11.16 -7.57 -18.98
N LEU A 329 -10.29 -8.29 -18.27
CA LEU A 329 -9.69 -9.53 -18.75
C LEU A 329 -10.74 -10.57 -19.13
N ALA A 330 -11.80 -10.73 -18.32
CA ALA A 330 -12.87 -11.68 -18.57
C ALA A 330 -13.72 -11.32 -19.79
N LEU A 331 -13.83 -10.03 -20.13
CA LEU A 331 -14.66 -9.53 -21.23
C LEU A 331 -13.94 -9.58 -22.58
N ILE A 332 -12.60 -9.59 -22.57
CA ILE A 332 -11.79 -9.55 -23.79
C ILE A 332 -11.51 -10.97 -24.33
N THR A 333 -11.74 -11.14 -25.64
CA THR A 333 -11.52 -12.38 -26.39
C THR A 333 -10.26 -12.32 -27.28
N ASN A 334 -9.34 -11.39 -27.02
CA ASN A 334 -8.10 -11.22 -27.78
C ASN A 334 -6.86 -11.45 -26.89
N LEU A 335 -6.07 -12.47 -27.22
CA LEU A 335 -4.89 -12.87 -26.45
C LEU A 335 -3.85 -11.75 -26.28
N VAL A 336 -3.62 -10.94 -27.31
CA VAL A 336 -2.63 -9.84 -27.24
C VAL A 336 -3.09 -8.77 -26.25
N LEU A 337 -4.36 -8.37 -26.32
CA LEU A 337 -4.94 -7.43 -25.36
C LEU A 337 -4.95 -8.00 -23.94
N SER A 338 -5.24 -9.30 -23.78
CA SER A 338 -5.17 -9.98 -22.49
C SER A 338 -3.77 -9.88 -21.87
N ILE A 339 -2.69 -10.00 -22.66
CA ILE A 339 -1.30 -9.84 -22.19
C ILE A 339 -1.07 -8.45 -21.59
N PHE A 340 -1.48 -7.39 -22.27
CA PHE A 340 -1.33 -6.02 -21.73
C PHE A 340 -2.15 -5.80 -20.46
N ILE A 341 -3.37 -6.32 -20.41
CA ILE A 341 -4.24 -6.22 -19.24
C ILE A 341 -3.63 -6.93 -18.04
N VAL A 342 -3.11 -8.16 -18.22
CA VAL A 342 -2.55 -8.90 -17.10
C VAL A 342 -1.27 -8.28 -16.55
N ILE A 343 -0.50 -7.56 -17.37
CA ILE A 343 0.67 -6.79 -16.89
C ILE A 343 0.20 -5.66 -15.96
N ILE A 344 -0.83 -4.91 -16.35
CA ILE A 344 -1.36 -3.82 -15.53
C ILE A 344 -2.00 -4.37 -14.25
N LEU A 345 -2.82 -5.42 -14.39
CA LEU A 345 -3.42 -6.15 -13.27
C LEU A 345 -2.35 -6.64 -12.29
N GLY A 346 -1.27 -7.24 -12.81
CA GLY A 346 -0.13 -7.71 -12.03
C GLY A 346 0.54 -6.56 -11.28
N ALA A 347 0.77 -5.41 -11.93
CA ALA A 347 1.40 -4.25 -11.31
C ALA A 347 0.62 -3.72 -10.11
N PHE A 348 -0.70 -3.54 -10.25
CA PHE A 348 -1.55 -3.13 -9.13
C PHE A 348 -1.67 -4.21 -8.05
N SER A 349 -1.68 -5.48 -8.42
CA SER A 349 -1.63 -6.59 -7.46
C SER A 349 -0.31 -6.59 -6.66
N GLY A 350 0.81 -6.24 -7.29
CA GLY A 350 2.12 -6.13 -6.64
C GLY A 350 2.18 -4.94 -5.67
N ILE A 351 1.61 -3.80 -6.05
CA ILE A 351 1.44 -2.64 -5.17
C ILE A 351 0.57 -3.03 -3.96
N CYS A 352 -0.55 -3.71 -4.20
CA CYS A 352 -1.45 -4.20 -3.14
C CYS A 352 -0.72 -5.16 -2.19
N TRP A 353 0.08 -6.08 -2.71
CA TRP A 353 0.88 -7.03 -1.93
C TRP A 353 1.85 -6.32 -0.98
N VAL A 354 2.74 -5.48 -1.52
CA VAL A 354 3.76 -4.79 -0.71
C VAL A 354 3.12 -3.85 0.31
N THR A 355 2.13 -3.08 -0.12
CA THR A 355 1.44 -2.12 0.76
C THR A 355 0.73 -2.86 1.90
N GLY A 356 0.03 -3.95 1.60
CA GLY A 356 -0.74 -4.71 2.59
C GLY A 356 0.13 -5.36 3.66
N PHE A 357 1.20 -6.07 3.26
CA PHE A 357 2.12 -6.68 4.23
C PHE A 357 2.88 -5.64 5.06
N THR A 358 3.26 -4.52 4.45
CA THR A 358 3.94 -3.44 5.17
C THR A 358 3.03 -2.79 6.20
N MET A 359 1.75 -2.57 5.85
CA MET A 359 0.75 -2.06 6.78
C MET A 359 0.50 -3.02 7.94
N LEU A 360 0.38 -4.33 7.67
CA LEU A 360 0.24 -5.33 8.72
C LEU A 360 1.42 -5.28 9.69
N GLY A 361 2.64 -5.05 9.20
CA GLY A 361 3.83 -4.91 10.03
C GLY A 361 3.79 -3.70 10.96
N MET A 362 3.31 -2.55 10.46
CA MET A 362 3.27 -1.30 11.23
C MET A 362 2.13 -1.23 12.24
N GLU A 363 0.96 -1.81 11.92
CA GLU A 363 -0.23 -1.74 12.78
C GLU A 363 -0.23 -2.78 13.92
N VAL A 364 0.60 -3.82 13.83
CA VAL A 364 0.64 -4.91 14.81
C VAL A 364 1.80 -4.71 15.79
N ASN A 365 1.47 -4.73 17.09
CA ASN A 365 2.43 -4.67 18.19
C ASN A 365 3.55 -5.72 18.06
N ASN A 366 4.78 -5.34 18.41
CA ASN A 366 5.98 -6.17 18.25
C ASN A 366 5.83 -7.58 18.86
N GLU A 367 5.12 -7.71 19.99
CA GLU A 367 4.96 -8.98 20.72
C GLU A 367 4.11 -10.02 19.99
N VAL A 368 3.07 -9.58 19.25
CA VAL A 368 2.12 -10.46 18.54
C VAL A 368 2.31 -10.46 17.02
N ARG A 369 3.29 -9.69 16.51
CA ARG A 369 3.53 -9.53 15.07
C ARG A 369 3.76 -10.85 14.35
N GLY A 370 4.70 -11.68 14.82
CA GLY A 370 5.00 -12.97 14.19
C GLY A 370 3.78 -13.90 14.12
N ARG A 371 2.99 -13.94 15.21
CA ARG A 371 1.77 -14.76 15.29
C ARG A 371 0.67 -14.27 14.35
N THR A 372 0.53 -12.96 14.24
CA THR A 372 -0.44 -12.33 13.33
C THR A 372 -0.07 -12.60 11.86
N PHE A 373 1.21 -12.49 11.51
CA PHE A 373 1.70 -12.81 10.17
C PHE A 373 1.48 -14.29 9.82
N ALA A 374 1.78 -15.20 10.75
CA ALA A 374 1.55 -16.64 10.56
C ALA A 374 0.06 -16.93 10.34
N PHE A 375 -0.84 -16.33 11.13
CA PHE A 375 -2.27 -16.46 10.96
C PHE A 375 -2.74 -15.95 9.59
N VAL A 376 -2.32 -14.74 9.18
CA VAL A 376 -2.70 -14.15 7.89
C VAL A 376 -2.20 -14.98 6.72
N GLN A 377 -0.96 -15.48 6.76
CA GLN A 377 -0.42 -16.36 5.72
C GLN A 377 -1.18 -17.69 5.62
N SER A 378 -1.55 -18.30 6.75
CA SER A 378 -2.38 -19.50 6.74
C SER A 378 -3.75 -19.22 6.13
N LEU A 379 -4.38 -18.10 6.47
CA LEU A 379 -5.67 -17.71 5.92
C LEU A 379 -5.62 -17.50 4.39
N ILE A 380 -4.55 -16.85 3.90
CA ILE A 380 -4.28 -16.68 2.47
C ILE A 380 -4.17 -18.03 1.76
N ARG A 381 -3.39 -18.96 2.32
CA ARG A 381 -3.19 -20.31 1.74
C ARG A 381 -4.49 -21.11 1.71
N ILE A 382 -5.26 -21.09 2.81
CA ILE A 382 -6.57 -21.74 2.89
C ILE A 382 -7.51 -21.17 1.82
N THR A 383 -7.55 -19.84 1.68
CA THR A 383 -8.37 -19.15 0.68
C THR A 383 -7.98 -19.58 -0.74
N LEU A 384 -6.68 -19.58 -1.06
CA LEU A 384 -6.20 -20.02 -2.36
C LEU A 384 -6.57 -21.48 -2.66
N VAL A 385 -6.35 -22.40 -1.72
CA VAL A 385 -6.73 -23.81 -1.88
C VAL A 385 -8.23 -23.95 -2.12
N ALA A 386 -9.05 -23.27 -1.33
CA ALA A 386 -10.51 -23.31 -1.47
C ALA A 386 -10.95 -22.81 -2.85
N VAL A 387 -10.40 -21.69 -3.31
CA VAL A 387 -10.78 -21.10 -4.61
C VAL A 387 -10.25 -21.92 -5.78
N LEU A 388 -9.05 -22.47 -5.70
CA LEU A 388 -8.52 -23.38 -6.72
C LEU A 388 -9.35 -24.66 -6.84
N ALA A 389 -9.93 -25.14 -5.73
CA ALA A 389 -10.84 -26.29 -5.76
C ALA A 389 -12.22 -25.93 -6.34
N VAL A 390 -12.75 -24.76 -5.99
CA VAL A 390 -14.13 -24.36 -6.34
C VAL A 390 -14.24 -23.73 -7.73
N SER A 391 -13.28 -22.91 -8.15
CA SER A 391 -13.37 -22.16 -9.41
C SER A 391 -13.49 -23.04 -10.66
N PRO A 392 -12.79 -24.20 -10.80
CA PRO A 392 -13.01 -25.10 -11.94
C PRO A 392 -14.40 -25.74 -11.93
N ILE A 393 -14.97 -26.02 -10.75
CA ILE A 393 -16.33 -26.57 -10.62
C ILE A 393 -17.34 -25.54 -11.13
N ILE A 394 -17.22 -24.28 -10.67
CA ILE A 394 -18.09 -23.19 -11.14
C ILE A 394 -17.97 -23.06 -12.66
N ALA A 395 -16.75 -22.97 -13.20
CA ALA A 395 -16.53 -22.86 -14.63
C ALA A 395 -17.13 -24.04 -15.41
N ALA A 396 -16.96 -25.28 -14.92
CA ALA A 396 -17.51 -26.47 -15.55
C ALA A 396 -19.05 -26.50 -15.53
N THR A 397 -19.68 -26.05 -14.44
CA THR A 397 -21.16 -26.01 -14.33
C THR A 397 -21.80 -24.97 -15.25
N ILE A 398 -21.10 -23.87 -15.50
CA ILE A 398 -21.57 -22.80 -16.39
C ILE A 398 -21.50 -23.25 -17.85
N GLY A 399 -20.45 -23.97 -18.26
CA GLY A 399 -20.31 -24.48 -19.63
C GLY A 399 -19.95 -23.37 -20.63
N ARG A 400 -20.36 -23.53 -21.90
CA ARG A 400 -20.15 -22.55 -22.97
C ARG A 400 -21.47 -21.89 -23.37
N PHE A 401 -21.48 -20.57 -23.49
CA PHE A 401 -22.60 -19.76 -23.95
C PHE A 401 -22.23 -19.11 -25.28
N GLU A 402 -22.94 -19.48 -26.34
CA GLU A 402 -22.84 -18.81 -27.63
C GLU A 402 -23.94 -17.74 -27.72
N TYR A 403 -23.57 -16.50 -28.02
CA TYR A 403 -24.51 -15.43 -28.28
C TYR A 403 -24.26 -14.83 -29.66
N SER A 404 -25.31 -14.82 -30.50
CA SER A 404 -25.31 -14.15 -31.80
C SER A 404 -26.25 -12.95 -31.74
N PHE A 405 -25.71 -11.73 -31.78
CA PHE A 405 -26.53 -10.53 -31.91
C PHE A 405 -26.04 -9.67 -33.07
N TYR A 406 -26.89 -9.55 -34.09
CA TYR A 406 -26.55 -8.94 -35.38
C TYR A 406 -25.23 -9.48 -35.94
N ASN A 407 -24.19 -8.65 -36.01
CA ASN A 407 -22.87 -8.97 -36.58
C ASN A 407 -21.82 -9.37 -35.52
N ILE A 408 -22.20 -9.47 -34.24
CA ILE A 408 -21.31 -9.87 -33.15
C ILE A 408 -21.66 -11.30 -32.77
N GLN A 409 -20.84 -12.25 -33.19
CA GLN A 409 -20.76 -13.58 -32.61
C GLN A 409 -19.72 -13.54 -31.50
N GLY A 410 -20.12 -13.95 -30.31
CA GLY A 410 -19.23 -14.06 -29.16
C GLY A 410 -19.55 -15.29 -28.33
N ASP A 411 -18.53 -16.10 -28.11
CA ASP A 411 -18.57 -17.34 -27.36
C ASP A 411 -17.91 -17.09 -25.99
N TYR A 412 -18.74 -17.02 -24.94
CA TYR A 412 -18.28 -16.87 -23.57
C TYR A 412 -18.26 -18.23 -22.88
N ASN A 413 -17.13 -18.56 -22.26
CA ASN A 413 -16.97 -19.82 -21.53
C ASN A 413 -17.11 -19.63 -20.02
N GLY A 414 -17.32 -20.74 -19.31
CA GLY A 414 -17.46 -20.73 -17.86
C GLY A 414 -16.22 -20.23 -17.12
N ALA A 415 -15.04 -20.33 -17.72
CA ALA A 415 -13.82 -19.76 -17.14
C ALA A 415 -13.88 -18.23 -17.13
N GLN A 416 -14.24 -17.59 -18.25
CA GLN A 416 -14.44 -16.14 -18.36
C GLN A 416 -15.52 -15.65 -17.39
N ILE A 417 -16.66 -16.33 -17.30
CA ILE A 417 -17.73 -15.94 -16.38
C ILE A 417 -17.26 -16.07 -14.92
N THR A 418 -16.52 -17.12 -14.59
CA THR A 418 -15.96 -17.29 -13.22
C THR A 418 -14.93 -16.21 -12.90
N ILE A 419 -14.05 -15.88 -13.85
CA ILE A 419 -13.08 -14.77 -13.74
C ILE A 419 -13.80 -13.42 -13.60
N LEU A 420 -14.91 -13.21 -14.32
CA LEU A 420 -15.75 -12.01 -14.23
C LEU A 420 -16.35 -11.87 -12.84
N ILE A 421 -16.94 -12.93 -12.30
CA ILE A 421 -17.50 -12.97 -10.94
C ILE A 421 -16.41 -12.66 -9.92
N ALA A 422 -15.24 -13.29 -10.05
CA ALA A 422 -14.09 -13.05 -9.18
C ALA A 422 -13.60 -11.58 -9.26
N GLY A 423 -13.57 -11.00 -10.47
CA GLY A 423 -13.23 -9.60 -10.71
C GLY A 423 -14.22 -8.62 -10.07
N LEU A 424 -15.52 -8.86 -10.20
CA LEU A 424 -16.55 -8.05 -9.56
C LEU A 424 -16.46 -8.11 -8.04
N ILE A 425 -16.21 -9.29 -7.46
CA ILE A 425 -15.98 -9.45 -6.02
C ILE A 425 -14.72 -8.69 -5.59
N ALA A 426 -13.61 -8.83 -6.33
CA ALA A 426 -12.36 -8.13 -6.03
C ALA A 426 -12.53 -6.60 -6.09
N LEU A 427 -13.24 -6.11 -7.09
CA LEU A 427 -13.56 -4.69 -7.26
C LEU A 427 -14.41 -4.18 -6.09
N ALA A 428 -15.47 -4.90 -5.72
CA ALA A 428 -16.33 -4.55 -4.60
C ALA A 428 -15.55 -4.55 -3.27
N ILE A 429 -14.73 -5.59 -3.02
CA ILE A 429 -13.88 -5.67 -1.82
C ILE A 429 -12.83 -4.55 -1.82
N GLY A 430 -12.24 -4.22 -2.97
CA GLY A 430 -11.30 -3.11 -3.12
C GLY A 430 -11.93 -1.77 -2.75
N ILE A 431 -13.14 -1.50 -3.26
CA ILE A 431 -13.91 -0.29 -2.94
C ILE A 431 -14.27 -0.26 -1.44
N LEU A 432 -14.75 -1.38 -0.88
CA LEU A 432 -15.08 -1.48 0.54
C LEU A 432 -13.85 -1.28 1.44
N SER A 433 -12.73 -1.91 1.07
CA SER A 433 -11.44 -1.78 1.77
C SER A 433 -10.95 -0.33 1.71
N TYR A 434 -11.02 0.31 0.54
CA TYR A 434 -10.70 1.72 0.37
C TYR A 434 -11.52 2.61 1.30
N HIS A 435 -12.84 2.43 1.35
CA HIS A 435 -13.71 3.24 2.22
C HIS A 435 -13.49 2.95 3.71
N GLN A 436 -13.25 1.69 4.09
CA GLN A 436 -13.04 1.31 5.49
C GLN A 436 -11.69 1.77 6.03
N MET A 437 -10.68 1.86 5.17
CA MET A 437 -9.31 2.24 5.52
C MET A 437 -8.99 3.69 5.18
N LYS A 438 -9.97 4.46 4.68
CA LYS A 438 -9.84 5.88 4.36
C LYS A 438 -9.44 6.65 5.63
N ASP A 439 -8.18 7.05 5.68
CA ASP A 439 -7.57 7.83 6.77
C ASP A 439 -7.89 9.32 6.67
N ARG A 440 -8.15 9.80 5.44
CA ARG A 440 -8.64 11.15 5.16
C ARG A 440 -10.01 11.06 4.50
N PRO A 441 -11.10 10.86 5.27
CA PRO A 441 -12.45 10.77 4.72
C PRO A 441 -12.86 12.01 3.94
N GLN A 442 -12.16 13.10 4.24
CA GLN A 442 -12.26 14.44 3.75
C GLN A 442 -11.20 14.77 2.68
N VAL A 443 -10.63 13.80 1.94
CA VAL A 443 -9.82 14.11 0.75
C VAL A 443 -10.17 13.10 -0.36
N SER A 444 -10.35 13.58 -1.60
CA SER A 444 -10.63 12.72 -2.75
C SER A 444 -9.36 11.99 -3.25
N LEU A 445 -9.48 10.83 -3.90
CA LEU A 445 -8.28 10.16 -4.48
C LEU A 445 -7.74 10.97 -5.65
N TRP A 446 -8.63 11.63 -6.37
CA TRP A 446 -8.29 12.43 -7.52
C TRP A 446 -7.47 13.67 -7.16
N SER A 447 -7.81 14.35 -6.06
CA SER A 447 -7.03 15.47 -5.55
C SER A 447 -5.62 15.05 -5.16
N ASP A 448 -5.45 13.87 -4.55
CA ASP A 448 -4.11 13.29 -4.34
C ASP A 448 -3.42 13.06 -5.70
N VAL A 449 -4.04 12.38 -6.66
CA VAL A 449 -3.43 12.10 -7.98
C VAL A 449 -2.99 13.39 -8.70
N VAL A 450 -3.85 14.42 -8.72
CA VAL A 450 -3.53 15.72 -9.32
C VAL A 450 -2.36 16.38 -8.60
N ALA A 451 -2.34 16.37 -7.27
CA ALA A 451 -1.23 16.87 -6.49
C ALA A 451 0.08 16.07 -6.71
N ALA A 452 0.02 14.76 -7.00
CA ALA A 452 1.21 13.97 -7.42
C ALA A 452 1.76 14.45 -8.75
N MET A 453 0.86 14.60 -9.73
CA MET A 453 1.25 15.04 -11.07
C MET A 453 1.86 16.44 -11.06
N GLN A 454 1.42 17.29 -10.14
CA GLN A 454 1.97 18.63 -9.92
C GLN A 454 3.26 18.64 -9.07
N GLY A 455 3.70 17.48 -8.56
CA GLY A 455 4.89 17.36 -7.71
C GLY A 455 4.67 17.84 -6.27
N GLU A 456 3.42 18.00 -5.85
CA GLU A 456 3.02 18.61 -4.58
C GLU A 456 2.60 17.59 -3.50
N LEU A 457 2.54 16.29 -3.80
CA LEU A 457 1.92 15.28 -2.93
C LEU A 457 2.84 14.76 -1.80
N GLY A 458 4.17 15.00 -1.88
CA GLY A 458 5.15 14.57 -0.87
C GLY A 458 5.05 15.24 0.50
N ALA A 459 3.87 15.74 0.83
CA ALA A 459 3.65 16.89 1.70
C ALA A 459 2.34 16.85 2.45
N ILE A 460 1.53 15.78 2.34
CA ILE A 460 0.25 15.71 3.04
C ILE A 460 0.31 14.67 4.20
N THR A 461 1.34 13.82 4.26
CA THR A 461 1.50 12.80 5.31
C THR A 461 2.28 13.33 6.51
N GLY A 462 1.67 14.22 7.29
CA GLY A 462 2.16 14.54 8.63
C GLY A 462 2.04 13.32 9.54
N GLN A 463 2.93 13.21 10.54
CA GLN A 463 2.79 12.23 11.62
C GLN A 463 1.41 12.38 12.28
N PRO A 464 0.68 11.29 12.55
CA PRO A 464 -0.55 11.35 13.33
C PRO A 464 -0.26 12.02 14.68
N THR A 465 -1.08 12.99 15.08
CA THR A 465 -0.99 13.61 16.40
C THR A 465 -2.17 13.20 17.27
N ASP A 466 -1.93 13.04 18.57
CA ASP A 466 -2.99 12.67 19.52
C ASP A 466 -3.98 13.82 19.78
N GLY A 467 -3.54 15.08 19.59
CA GLY A 467 -4.35 16.30 19.74
C GLY A 467 -5.00 16.79 18.44
N ILE A 468 -5.83 17.83 18.59
CA ILE A 468 -6.56 18.49 17.48
C ILE A 468 -5.89 19.81 17.16
N PHE A 469 -5.62 20.09 15.88
CA PHE A 469 -5.03 21.35 15.46
C PHE A 469 -6.01 22.18 14.62
N ILE A 470 -6.32 23.41 15.05
CA ILE A 470 -7.26 24.31 14.38
C ILE A 470 -6.52 25.60 14.03
N ALA A 471 -6.55 26.00 12.75
CA ALA A 471 -6.00 27.27 12.30
C ALA A 471 -7.11 28.23 11.88
N PHE A 472 -6.98 29.50 12.22
CA PHE A 472 -7.83 30.57 11.73
C PHE A 472 -7.11 31.35 10.63
N GLU A 473 -7.70 31.43 9.46
CA GLU A 473 -7.15 32.05 8.26
C GLU A 473 -8.12 33.09 7.69
N GLY A 474 -7.61 33.98 6.83
CA GLY A 474 -8.37 35.05 6.18
C GLY A 474 -7.64 36.40 6.18
N GLY A 475 -8.19 37.34 5.40
CA GLY A 475 -7.66 38.70 5.25
C GLY A 475 -7.70 39.54 6.53
N GLU A 476 -7.31 40.81 6.42
CA GLU A 476 -7.26 41.72 7.58
C GLU A 476 -8.64 42.18 8.03
N GLY A 477 -8.80 42.48 9.32
CA GLY A 477 -10.08 42.97 9.89
C GLY A 477 -11.25 41.97 9.85
N THR A 478 -11.00 40.70 9.55
CA THR A 478 -12.03 39.65 9.46
C THR A 478 -12.55 39.15 10.81
N GLY A 479 -11.83 39.41 11.90
CA GLY A 479 -12.22 38.98 13.26
C GLY A 479 -11.66 37.63 13.73
N LYS A 480 -10.63 37.10 13.05
CA LYS A 480 -9.93 35.85 13.41
C LYS A 480 -9.57 35.77 14.90
N SER A 481 -8.88 36.79 15.42
CA SER A 481 -8.43 36.82 16.81
C SER A 481 -9.60 36.83 17.82
N THR A 482 -10.76 37.37 17.42
CA THR A 482 -11.97 37.34 18.25
C THR A 482 -12.54 35.93 18.27
N GLN A 483 -12.72 35.32 17.10
CA GLN A 483 -13.32 34.00 16.98
C GLN A 483 -12.44 32.88 17.58
N SER A 484 -11.11 32.97 17.44
CA SER A 484 -10.18 32.01 18.05
C SER A 484 -10.24 32.02 19.57
N LYS A 485 -10.38 33.21 20.19
CA LYS A 485 -10.57 33.37 21.64
C LYS A 485 -11.92 32.84 22.12
N LEU A 486 -13.00 33.14 21.38
CA LEU A 486 -14.33 32.63 21.70
C LEU A 486 -14.36 31.10 21.62
N LEU A 487 -13.78 30.51 20.57
CA LEU A 487 -13.67 29.06 20.42
C LEU A 487 -12.83 28.43 21.53
N ALA A 488 -11.69 29.03 21.88
CA ALA A 488 -10.86 28.56 22.98
C ALA A 488 -11.62 28.54 24.31
N LYS A 489 -12.42 29.57 24.59
CA LYS A 489 -13.26 29.66 25.79
C LYS A 489 -14.30 28.55 25.81
N TRP A 490 -15.01 28.36 24.70
CA TRP A 490 -16.02 27.31 24.57
C TRP A 490 -15.42 25.91 24.76
N LEU A 491 -14.29 25.59 24.10
CA LEU A 491 -13.63 24.29 24.24
C LEU A 491 -13.15 24.01 25.67
N LYS A 492 -12.64 25.03 26.37
CA LYS A 492 -12.28 24.90 27.79
C LYS A 492 -13.50 24.60 28.67
N GLN A 493 -14.66 25.19 28.36
CA GLN A 493 -15.93 24.90 29.04
C GLN A 493 -16.41 23.46 28.78
N GLU A 494 -16.10 22.92 27.60
CA GLU A 494 -16.39 21.53 27.22
C GLU A 494 -15.39 20.51 27.81
N GLY A 495 -14.43 20.94 28.64
CA GLY A 495 -13.46 20.06 29.30
C GLY A 495 -12.21 19.74 28.49
N GLU A 496 -11.98 20.45 27.37
CA GLU A 496 -10.76 20.31 26.59
C GLU A 496 -9.60 21.10 27.18
N SER A 497 -8.40 20.54 27.05
CA SER A 497 -7.15 21.27 27.29
C SER A 497 -6.83 22.04 26.02
N VAL A 498 -6.76 23.37 26.09
CA VAL A 498 -6.62 24.23 24.90
C VAL A 498 -5.39 25.11 24.98
N THR A 499 -4.53 25.01 23.97
CA THR A 499 -3.39 25.91 23.73
C THR A 499 -3.77 26.90 22.63
N LEU A 500 -3.84 28.18 22.95
CA LEU A 500 -4.10 29.26 21.99
C LEU A 500 -2.78 29.94 21.62
N SER A 501 -2.50 30.08 20.33
CA SER A 501 -1.29 30.73 19.82
C SER A 501 -1.57 31.57 18.56
N ARG A 502 -0.52 32.14 17.96
CA ARG A 502 -0.60 32.97 16.75
C ARG A 502 0.71 32.96 15.98
N GLU A 503 0.63 33.22 14.68
CA GLU A 503 1.80 33.42 13.80
C GLU A 503 1.72 34.77 13.04
N PRO A 504 2.82 35.53 12.94
CA PRO A 504 4.07 35.37 13.67
C PRO A 504 3.91 35.85 15.12
N GLY A 505 4.77 35.40 16.03
CA GLY A 505 4.80 35.91 17.42
C GLY A 505 4.20 35.02 18.51
N GLY A 506 4.07 33.71 18.26
CA GLY A 506 3.64 32.71 19.25
C GLY A 506 4.75 32.25 20.20
N THR A 507 5.99 32.69 19.99
CA THR A 507 7.19 32.32 20.75
C THR A 507 8.05 33.54 21.06
N ASP A 508 9.07 33.40 21.89
CA ASP A 508 10.01 34.50 22.20
C ASP A 508 10.74 34.96 20.93
N LEU A 509 11.36 34.03 20.20
CA LEU A 509 11.95 34.30 18.88
C LEU A 509 10.92 34.86 17.90
N GLY A 510 9.71 34.31 17.89
CA GLY A 510 8.64 34.78 17.01
C GLY A 510 8.22 36.22 17.28
N ARG A 511 8.31 36.70 18.54
CA ARG A 511 8.00 38.10 18.86
C ARG A 511 9.04 39.05 18.27
N GLU A 512 10.31 38.67 18.28
CA GLU A 512 11.38 39.43 17.64
C GLU A 512 11.20 39.44 16.11
N LEU A 513 10.96 38.27 15.51
CA LEU A 513 10.68 38.16 14.08
C LEU A 513 9.43 38.96 13.66
N ARG A 514 8.39 38.97 14.50
CA ARG A 514 7.18 39.77 14.26
C ARG A 514 7.48 41.27 14.23
N GLN A 515 8.34 41.77 15.10
CA GLN A 515 8.74 43.20 15.09
C GLN A 515 9.42 43.55 13.76
N ILE A 516 10.33 42.71 13.30
CA ILE A 516 11.00 42.89 12.00
C ILE A 516 9.98 42.82 10.85
N LEU A 517 9.10 41.82 10.85
CA LEU A 517 8.15 41.59 9.77
C LEU A 517 7.08 42.66 9.66
N LEU A 518 6.60 43.22 10.76
CA LEU A 518 5.43 44.11 10.78
C LEU A 518 5.74 45.57 11.14
N GLY A 519 6.92 45.84 11.72
CA GLY A 519 7.34 47.19 12.09
C GLY A 519 7.62 48.05 10.87
N HIS A 520 7.11 49.28 10.89
CA HIS A 520 7.35 50.27 9.83
C HIS A 520 8.82 50.71 9.80
N GLU A 521 9.51 50.67 10.94
CA GLU A 521 10.94 50.99 11.06
C GLU A 521 11.86 50.06 10.25
N THR A 522 11.40 48.87 9.88
CA THR A 522 12.19 47.89 9.12
C THR A 522 12.36 48.29 7.65
N GLY A 523 11.48 49.14 7.12
CA GLY A 523 11.48 49.54 5.71
C GLY A 523 11.07 48.40 4.76
N GLU A 524 11.55 48.46 3.51
CA GLU A 524 11.23 47.44 2.50
C GLU A 524 12.01 46.14 2.71
N ILE A 525 11.30 45.02 2.76
CA ILE A 525 11.87 43.67 2.86
C ILE A 525 11.70 42.97 1.51
N ASN A 526 12.77 42.37 0.99
CA ASN A 526 12.67 41.55 -0.21
C ASN A 526 11.64 40.41 -0.02
N PRO A 527 10.72 40.14 -0.97
CA PRO A 527 9.68 39.13 -0.82
C PRO A 527 10.18 37.73 -0.42
N ARG A 528 11.35 37.30 -0.93
CA ARG A 528 11.93 36.00 -0.56
C ARG A 528 12.45 36.01 0.87
N ALA A 529 13.05 37.11 1.32
CA ALA A 529 13.49 37.26 2.71
C ALA A 529 12.29 37.27 3.67
N GLU A 530 11.21 37.98 3.32
CA GLU A 530 9.94 37.97 4.07
C GLU A 530 9.40 36.54 4.22
N ALA A 531 9.30 35.78 3.12
CA ALA A 531 8.84 34.39 3.15
C ALA A 531 9.71 33.47 4.03
N LEU A 532 11.03 33.66 4.00
CA LEU A 532 11.97 32.87 4.82
C LEU A 532 11.87 33.21 6.31
N LEU A 533 11.66 34.49 6.66
CA LEU A 533 11.45 34.91 8.06
C LEU A 533 10.14 34.34 8.63
N TYR A 534 9.06 34.35 7.86
CA TYR A 534 7.82 33.66 8.23
C TYR A 534 8.02 32.15 8.40
N ALA A 535 8.77 31.51 7.50
CA ALA A 535 9.09 30.09 7.62
C ALA A 535 9.92 29.78 8.87
N ALA A 536 10.85 30.67 9.25
CA ALA A 536 11.67 30.53 10.45
C ALA A 536 10.84 30.65 11.74
N ASP A 537 9.97 31.66 11.86
CA ASP A 537 9.02 31.80 12.98
C ASP A 537 8.18 30.53 13.14
N ARG A 538 7.62 30.06 12.02
CA ARG A 538 6.76 28.87 12.00
C ARG A 538 7.50 27.60 12.39
N ALA A 539 8.71 27.37 11.87
CA ALA A 539 9.50 26.19 12.23
C ALA A 539 9.74 26.12 13.74
N HIS A 540 10.13 27.26 14.33
CA HIS A 540 10.36 27.34 15.76
C HIS A 540 9.05 27.19 16.56
N HIS A 541 7.96 27.83 16.13
CA HIS A 541 6.65 27.74 16.78
C HIS A 541 6.09 26.32 16.78
N VAL A 542 6.21 25.60 15.65
CA VAL A 542 5.80 24.20 15.54
C VAL A 542 6.61 23.30 16.49
N GLY A 543 7.93 23.46 16.51
CA GLY A 543 8.81 22.62 17.34
C GLY A 543 8.68 22.88 18.84
N SER A 544 8.46 24.13 19.24
CA SER A 544 8.46 24.54 20.66
C SER A 544 7.09 24.57 21.32
N VAL A 545 6.01 24.82 20.57
CA VAL A 545 4.66 25.01 21.14
C VAL A 545 3.66 24.01 20.58
N ILE A 546 3.47 23.99 19.25
CA ILE A 546 2.36 23.25 18.63
C ILE A 546 2.54 21.74 18.80
N ARG A 547 3.67 21.16 18.36
CA ARG A 547 3.89 19.70 18.46
C ARG A 547 3.85 19.18 19.89
N PRO A 548 4.52 19.82 20.88
CA PRO A 548 4.42 19.39 22.27
C PRO A 548 3.00 19.40 22.82
N ALA A 549 2.17 20.40 22.46
CA ALA A 549 0.77 20.45 22.89
C ALA A 549 -0.08 19.34 22.24
N LEU A 550 0.09 19.12 20.93
CA LEU A 550 -0.61 18.05 20.22
C LEU A 550 -0.20 16.66 20.73
N ALA A 551 1.06 16.44 21.10
CA ALA A 551 1.52 15.19 21.70
C ALA A 551 0.91 14.91 23.08
N ARG A 552 0.41 15.94 23.78
CA ARG A 552 -0.34 15.79 25.05
C ARG A 552 -1.84 15.59 24.84
N GLY A 553 -2.30 15.48 23.60
CA GLY A 553 -3.72 15.34 23.27
C GLY A 553 -4.52 16.65 23.43
N GLU A 554 -3.87 17.81 23.41
CA GLU A 554 -4.55 19.11 23.53
C GLU A 554 -5.20 19.56 22.22
N VAL A 555 -6.16 20.48 22.33
CA VAL A 555 -6.64 21.26 21.19
C VAL A 555 -5.75 22.49 21.03
N VAL A 556 -5.00 22.57 19.94
CA VAL A 556 -4.20 23.74 19.59
C VAL A 556 -5.00 24.61 18.64
N ILE A 557 -5.15 25.90 18.97
CA ILE A 557 -5.79 26.91 18.11
C ILE A 557 -4.74 27.95 17.77
N THR A 558 -4.51 28.21 16.49
CA THR A 558 -3.59 29.26 16.04
C THR A 558 -4.32 30.31 15.19
N ASP A 559 -4.02 31.58 15.45
CA ASP A 559 -4.37 32.69 14.55
C ASP A 559 -3.27 32.82 13.49
N ARG A 560 -3.61 32.46 12.25
CA ARG A 560 -2.73 32.23 11.10
C ARG A 560 -1.82 31.01 11.24
N TYR A 561 -1.55 30.38 10.10
CA TYR A 561 -0.62 29.27 9.96
C TYR A 561 -0.01 29.26 8.55
N PHE A 562 0.23 28.08 7.97
CA PHE A 562 0.95 27.94 6.70
C PHE A 562 0.18 28.50 5.49
N ASP A 563 -1.16 28.45 5.48
CA ASP A 563 -1.98 28.94 4.36
C ASP A 563 -1.84 30.46 4.21
N SER A 564 -1.66 31.20 5.32
CA SER A 564 -1.33 32.63 5.30
C SER A 564 -0.05 32.95 4.50
N SER A 565 1.00 32.12 4.56
CA SER A 565 2.22 32.41 3.79
C SER A 565 2.00 32.24 2.29
N ILE A 566 1.20 31.25 1.88
CA ILE A 566 0.86 31.03 0.47
C ILE A 566 0.05 32.22 -0.06
N ALA A 567 -0.92 32.70 0.72
CA ALA A 567 -1.74 33.84 0.33
C ALA A 567 -0.95 35.15 0.26
N TYR A 568 -0.20 35.52 1.31
CA TYR A 568 0.48 36.82 1.39
C TYR A 568 1.78 36.85 0.58
N GLN A 569 2.69 35.90 0.82
CA GLN A 569 3.99 35.89 0.14
C GLN A 569 3.91 35.21 -1.23
N GLY A 570 3.03 34.24 -1.44
CA GLY A 570 2.77 33.67 -2.77
C GLY A 570 1.99 34.66 -3.64
N ALA A 571 0.66 34.67 -3.50
CA ALA A 571 -0.20 35.47 -4.38
C ALA A 571 -0.05 36.99 -4.18
N GLY A 572 0.02 37.46 -2.93
CA GLY A 572 0.13 38.89 -2.61
C GLY A 572 1.42 39.51 -3.18
N ARG A 573 2.57 38.91 -2.87
CA ARG A 573 3.90 39.36 -3.34
C ARG A 573 4.32 38.79 -4.71
N VAL A 574 3.44 38.07 -5.39
CA VAL A 574 3.66 37.50 -6.73
C VAL A 574 4.89 36.56 -6.77
N LEU A 575 5.14 35.84 -5.67
CA LEU A 575 6.00 34.66 -5.72
C LEU A 575 5.19 33.47 -6.22
N ILE A 576 5.88 32.46 -6.75
CA ILE A 576 5.24 31.22 -7.16
C ILE A 576 4.64 30.55 -5.90
N PRO A 577 3.30 30.42 -5.75
CA PRO A 577 2.68 29.95 -4.52
C PRO A 577 3.16 28.56 -4.08
N SER A 578 3.43 27.67 -5.05
CA SER A 578 3.94 26.32 -4.80
C SER A 578 5.36 26.29 -4.21
N GLU A 579 6.21 27.29 -4.50
CA GLU A 579 7.54 27.42 -3.88
C GLU A 579 7.43 27.83 -2.42
N VAL A 580 6.56 28.81 -2.11
CA VAL A 580 6.30 29.27 -0.73
C VAL A 580 5.65 28.15 0.09
N ALA A 581 4.71 27.41 -0.51
CA ALA A 581 4.13 26.22 0.09
C ALA A 581 5.19 25.15 0.39
N ARG A 582 6.13 24.90 -0.53
CA ARG A 582 7.23 23.94 -0.32
C ARG A 582 8.11 24.32 0.89
N ILE A 583 8.50 25.59 1.01
CA ILE A 583 9.31 26.06 2.14
C ILE A 583 8.53 25.96 3.45
N SER A 584 7.26 26.38 3.45
CA SER A 584 6.41 26.34 4.65
C SER A 584 6.15 24.90 5.12
N ARG A 585 6.00 23.94 4.20
CA ARG A 585 5.85 22.52 4.52
C ARG A 585 7.13 21.91 5.09
N TRP A 586 8.27 22.27 4.54
CA TRP A 586 9.57 21.86 5.08
C TRP A 586 9.76 22.38 6.51
N ALA A 587 9.49 23.68 6.73
CA ALA A 587 9.58 24.33 8.03
C ALA A 587 8.70 23.68 9.12
N THR A 588 7.53 23.18 8.74
CA THR A 588 6.56 22.57 9.67
C THR A 588 6.73 21.06 9.82
N GLU A 589 7.67 20.45 9.09
CA GLU A 589 7.74 18.99 8.89
C GLU A 589 6.35 18.42 8.52
N THR A 590 5.66 19.10 7.60
CA THR A 590 4.38 18.64 7.03
C THR A 590 3.27 18.50 8.10
N LEU A 591 3.26 19.38 9.11
CA LEU A 591 2.15 19.48 10.06
C LEU A 591 1.00 20.29 9.47
N TYR A 592 -0.20 19.71 9.42
CA TYR A 592 -1.41 20.35 8.89
C TYR A 592 -2.46 20.53 9.98
N PRO A 593 -3.24 21.62 9.94
CA PRO A 593 -4.43 21.75 10.77
C PRO A 593 -5.43 20.64 10.45
N THR A 594 -6.05 20.09 11.49
CA THR A 594 -7.24 19.23 11.41
C THR A 594 -8.42 19.99 10.82
N LEU A 595 -8.51 21.30 11.09
CA LEU A 595 -9.52 22.20 10.54
C LEU A 595 -8.90 23.59 10.33
N THR A 596 -9.10 24.17 9.16
CA THR A 596 -8.83 25.59 8.89
C THR A 596 -10.16 26.34 8.84
N VAL A 597 -10.35 27.33 9.72
CA VAL A 597 -11.50 28.24 9.69
C VAL A 597 -11.10 29.46 8.90
N LEU A 598 -11.61 29.59 7.67
CA LEU A 598 -11.41 30.75 6.82
C LEU A 598 -12.57 31.73 7.02
N ILE A 599 -12.30 32.92 7.55
CA ILE A 599 -13.28 33.99 7.66
C ILE A 599 -13.13 34.90 6.44
N ASP A 600 -14.09 34.84 5.51
CA ASP A 600 -14.06 35.60 4.26
C ASP A 600 -14.75 36.96 4.42
N VAL A 601 -14.06 38.03 4.04
CA VAL A 601 -14.59 39.40 3.97
C VAL A 601 -13.94 40.08 2.77
N PRO A 602 -14.69 40.83 1.93
CA PRO A 602 -14.12 41.68 0.90
C PRO A 602 -13.02 42.62 1.45
N ALA A 603 -11.93 42.81 0.71
CA ALA A 603 -10.76 43.56 1.19
C ALA A 603 -11.12 44.98 1.67
N SER A 604 -11.94 45.72 0.90
CA SER A 604 -12.45 47.06 1.27
C SER A 604 -13.11 47.11 2.65
N ILE A 605 -13.91 46.10 3.00
CA ILE A 605 -14.60 46.04 4.30
C ILE A 605 -13.60 45.70 5.42
N GLY A 606 -12.72 44.72 5.19
CA GLY A 606 -11.74 44.28 6.18
C GLY A 606 -10.76 45.38 6.58
N ILE A 607 -10.18 46.05 5.58
CA ILE A 607 -9.25 47.17 5.77
C ILE A 607 -9.93 48.35 6.48
N GLY A 608 -11.21 48.62 6.19
CA GLY A 608 -11.98 49.68 6.84
C GLY A 608 -12.22 49.47 8.34
N ARG A 609 -12.03 48.25 8.86
CA ARG A 609 -12.17 47.93 10.30
C ARG A 609 -10.90 48.16 11.11
N LEU A 610 -9.76 48.43 10.46
CA LEU A 610 -8.46 48.60 11.13
C LEU A 610 -8.30 50.02 11.70
N GLN A 611 -7.90 50.12 12.97
CA GLN A 611 -7.63 51.40 13.65
C GLN A 611 -6.22 51.93 13.37
N SER A 612 -5.25 51.02 13.24
CA SER A 612 -3.85 51.30 12.93
C SER A 612 -3.37 50.20 11.99
N ARG A 613 -2.61 50.56 10.95
CA ARG A 613 -2.11 49.60 9.96
C ARG A 613 -0.65 49.30 10.24
N ASP A 614 -0.30 48.02 10.34
CA ASP A 614 1.09 47.57 10.28
C ASP A 614 1.63 47.61 8.83
N ARG A 615 2.90 47.23 8.64
CA ARG A 615 3.56 47.29 7.31
C ARG A 615 2.81 46.49 6.24
N LEU A 616 2.23 45.33 6.56
CA LEU A 616 1.51 44.49 5.59
C LEU A 616 0.07 44.99 5.39
N GLU A 617 -0.56 45.50 6.44
CA GLU A 617 -1.88 46.10 6.38
C GLU A 617 -1.90 47.43 5.61
N ALA A 618 -0.73 48.04 5.38
CA ALA A 618 -0.54 49.26 4.59
C ALA A 618 -0.47 49.02 3.08
N GLU A 619 -0.47 47.77 2.62
CA GLU A 619 -0.46 47.43 1.19
C GLU A 619 -1.75 47.88 0.46
N PRO A 620 -1.72 48.04 -0.88
CA PRO A 620 -2.89 48.44 -1.66
C PRO A 620 -4.05 47.43 -1.57
N GLU A 621 -5.28 47.88 -1.85
CA GLU A 621 -6.46 47.01 -1.82
C GLU A 621 -6.33 45.83 -2.79
N GLU A 622 -5.71 46.01 -3.96
CA GLU A 622 -5.51 44.91 -4.92
C GLU A 622 -4.60 43.81 -4.36
N PHE A 623 -3.66 44.14 -3.48
CA PHE A 623 -2.84 43.14 -2.78
C PHE A 623 -3.73 42.29 -1.88
N HIS A 624 -4.58 42.91 -1.06
CA HIS A 624 -5.47 42.21 -0.15
C HIS A 624 -6.55 41.40 -0.86
N GLU A 625 -7.03 41.86 -2.01
CA GLU A 625 -7.98 41.08 -2.82
C GLU A 625 -7.29 39.85 -3.45
N ARG A 626 -6.05 39.96 -3.94
CA ARG A 626 -5.27 38.76 -4.37
C ARG A 626 -5.10 37.75 -3.24
N VAL A 627 -4.76 38.22 -2.04
CA VAL A 627 -4.64 37.38 -0.84
C VAL A 627 -5.96 36.66 -0.54
N ARG A 628 -7.09 37.38 -0.59
CA ARG A 628 -8.42 36.82 -0.37
C ARG A 628 -8.76 35.74 -1.40
N GLN A 629 -8.52 36.02 -2.70
CA GLN A 629 -8.79 35.06 -3.77
C GLN A 629 -7.95 33.79 -3.61
N GLU A 630 -6.70 33.91 -3.20
CA GLU A 630 -5.84 32.75 -2.94
C GLU A 630 -6.38 31.89 -1.79
N PHE A 631 -6.83 32.49 -0.68
CA PHE A 631 -7.46 31.73 0.40
C PHE A 631 -8.71 30.97 -0.07
N LEU A 632 -9.54 31.59 -0.91
CA LEU A 632 -10.73 30.94 -1.46
C LEU A 632 -10.35 29.80 -2.41
N GLN A 633 -9.29 29.96 -3.22
CA GLN A 633 -8.77 28.88 -4.07
C GLN A 633 -8.25 27.71 -3.24
N LEU A 634 -7.46 27.97 -2.19
CA LEU A 634 -6.98 26.93 -1.27
C LEU A 634 -8.16 26.19 -0.60
N ALA A 635 -9.20 26.92 -0.20
CA ALA A 635 -10.41 26.32 0.37
C ALA A 635 -11.19 25.47 -0.64
N LEU A 636 -11.23 25.88 -1.92
CA LEU A 636 -11.87 25.10 -2.99
C LEU A 636 -11.11 23.81 -3.32
N LEU A 637 -9.78 23.82 -3.21
CA LEU A 637 -8.93 22.66 -3.46
C LEU A 637 -8.99 21.61 -2.33
N ASP A 638 -9.33 22.03 -1.11
CA ASP A 638 -9.41 21.17 0.07
C ASP A 638 -10.67 21.47 0.93
N PRO A 639 -11.89 21.35 0.36
CA PRO A 639 -13.11 21.87 0.97
C PRO A 639 -13.48 21.20 2.28
N GLU A 640 -12.90 20.05 2.55
CA GLU A 640 -13.22 19.24 3.71
C GLU A 640 -12.26 19.53 4.91
N ARG A 641 -11.07 20.11 4.67
CA ARG A 641 -10.18 20.73 5.68
C ARG A 641 -10.64 22.13 6.06
N TYR A 642 -11.38 22.81 5.20
CA TYR A 642 -11.82 24.19 5.43
C TYR A 642 -13.26 24.29 5.98
N LEU A 643 -13.46 25.29 6.83
CA LEU A 643 -14.76 25.90 7.07
C LEU A 643 -14.67 27.35 6.59
N VAL A 644 -15.33 27.67 5.49
CA VAL A 644 -15.46 29.05 5.02
C VAL A 644 -16.68 29.68 5.69
N VAL A 645 -16.47 30.79 6.38
CA VAL A 645 -17.53 31.55 7.07
C VAL A 645 -17.57 32.97 6.53
N ASP A 646 -18.77 33.47 6.28
CA ASP A 646 -19.00 34.86 5.89
C ASP A 646 -18.74 35.80 7.07
N GLY A 647 -17.66 36.56 7.00
CA GLY A 647 -17.24 37.51 8.05
C GLY A 647 -17.98 38.85 8.04
N THR A 648 -19.01 39.00 7.20
CA THR A 648 -19.95 40.13 7.26
C THR A 648 -21.08 39.92 8.27
N GLN A 649 -21.28 38.68 8.72
CA GLN A 649 -22.26 38.31 9.75
C GLN A 649 -21.86 38.81 11.14
N THR A 650 -22.78 38.69 12.11
CA THR A 650 -22.48 39.07 13.49
C THR A 650 -21.47 38.13 14.12
N ILE A 651 -20.71 38.60 15.12
CA ILE A 651 -19.73 37.80 15.85
C ILE A 651 -20.36 36.50 16.39
N GLN A 652 -21.60 36.59 16.85
CA GLN A 652 -22.34 35.47 17.43
C GLN A 652 -22.69 34.41 16.37
N GLU A 653 -23.22 34.81 15.21
CA GLU A 653 -23.57 33.88 14.12
C GLU A 653 -22.32 33.16 13.58
N ILE A 654 -21.23 33.90 13.37
CA ILE A 654 -19.94 33.34 12.95
C ILE A 654 -19.46 32.31 13.99
N HIS A 655 -19.55 32.66 15.27
CA HIS A 655 -19.12 31.78 16.36
C HIS A 655 -19.95 30.49 16.43
N GLU A 656 -21.27 30.59 16.26
CA GLU A 656 -22.18 29.45 16.24
C GLU A 656 -21.89 28.50 15.07
N ALA A 657 -21.61 29.04 13.88
CA ALA A 657 -21.19 28.25 12.72
C ALA A 657 -19.88 27.50 12.98
N ILE A 658 -18.89 28.17 13.60
CA ILE A 658 -17.61 27.56 13.95
C ILE A 658 -17.80 26.45 14.99
N ILE A 659 -18.54 26.71 16.07
CA ILE A 659 -18.83 25.70 17.10
C ILE A 659 -19.52 24.49 16.46
N ALA A 660 -20.53 24.71 15.62
CA ALA A 660 -21.28 23.63 14.97
C ALA A 660 -20.36 22.70 14.17
N ARG A 661 -19.35 23.24 13.47
CA ARG A 661 -18.38 22.43 12.71
C ARG A 661 -17.35 21.75 13.59
N VAL A 662 -16.79 22.45 14.58
CA VAL A 662 -15.78 21.92 15.51
C VAL A 662 -16.38 20.80 16.37
N ALA A 663 -17.65 20.96 16.75
CA ALA A 663 -18.44 20.01 17.51
C ALA A 663 -18.48 18.58 16.92
N GLU A 664 -18.31 18.45 15.60
CA GLU A 664 -18.36 17.18 14.87
C GLU A 664 -17.01 16.44 14.86
N LEU A 665 -15.93 17.07 15.31
CA LEU A 665 -14.60 16.46 15.30
C LEU A 665 -14.57 15.23 16.24
N PRO A 666 -14.28 14.02 15.73
CA PRO A 666 -14.38 12.78 16.52
C PRO A 666 -13.40 12.71 17.70
N ALA A 667 -12.26 13.40 17.58
CA ALA A 667 -11.17 13.38 18.53
C ALA A 667 -11.43 14.22 19.80
N LEU A 668 -12.50 15.04 19.84
CA LEU A 668 -12.87 15.75 21.06
C LEU A 668 -13.23 14.73 22.16
N LYS A 669 -12.80 14.96 23.39
CA LYS A 669 -13.06 14.11 24.56
C LYS A 669 -14.55 13.81 24.73
N ARG A 670 -15.41 14.81 24.48
CA ARG A 670 -16.88 14.66 24.51
C ARG A 670 -17.43 13.65 23.48
N ASN A 671 -16.72 13.47 22.37
CA ASN A 671 -17.09 12.59 21.26
C ASN A 671 -16.39 11.23 21.33
N ALA A 672 -15.22 11.15 21.99
CA ALA A 672 -14.43 9.93 22.16
C ALA A 672 -15.11 8.88 23.07
N ASN A 673 -15.93 9.31 24.04
CA ASN A 673 -16.73 8.42 24.89
C ASN A 673 -18.03 7.98 24.18
N GLY A 674 -17.90 6.96 23.32
CA GLY A 674 -18.85 6.55 22.27
C GLY A 674 -20.27 6.09 22.64
N GLN A 675 -20.75 6.25 23.88
CA GLN A 675 -22.15 6.00 24.25
C GLN A 675 -22.97 7.24 24.65
N GLN A 676 -22.34 8.29 25.18
CA GLN A 676 -23.04 9.54 25.56
C GLN A 676 -23.13 10.55 24.40
N GLY A 677 -22.06 10.70 23.60
CA GLY A 677 -22.03 11.67 22.48
C GLY A 677 -23.09 11.42 21.41
N ARG A 678 -23.44 10.15 21.13
CA ARG A 678 -24.52 9.79 20.19
C ARG A 678 -25.92 10.19 20.66
N ARG A 679 -26.17 10.30 21.97
CA ARG A 679 -27.46 10.74 22.53
C ARG A 679 -27.61 12.26 22.48
N ILE A 680 -26.51 13.00 22.66
CA ILE A 680 -26.49 14.47 22.72
C ILE A 680 -26.53 15.10 21.31
N LEU A 681 -25.97 14.42 20.29
CA LEU A 681 -25.97 14.91 18.89
C LEU A 681 -27.34 14.80 18.17
N ARG A 682 -28.33 14.13 18.76
CA ARG A 682 -29.67 13.95 18.16
C ARG A 682 -30.47 15.24 18.02
N PRO A 683 -30.62 16.08 19.08
CA PRO A 683 -31.34 17.35 18.98
C PRO A 683 -30.65 18.37 18.05
N ILE A 684 -29.32 18.40 18.00
CA ILE A 684 -28.57 19.34 17.14
C ILE A 684 -28.75 18.99 15.65
N ARG A 685 -28.67 17.70 15.29
CA ARG A 685 -28.97 17.23 13.93
C ARG A 685 -30.42 17.51 13.51
N ALA A 686 -31.36 17.42 14.46
CA ALA A 686 -32.76 17.76 14.21
C ALA A 686 -32.93 19.28 13.95
N ALA A 687 -32.28 20.13 14.73
CA ALA A 687 -32.30 21.59 14.52
C ALA A 687 -31.69 22.00 13.17
N GLN A 688 -30.56 21.39 12.79
CA GLN A 688 -29.92 21.64 11.49
C GLN A 688 -30.80 21.19 10.31
N SER A 689 -31.48 20.05 10.43
CA SER A 689 -32.44 19.59 9.42
C SER A 689 -33.66 20.53 9.27
N ALA A 690 -34.05 21.20 10.35
CA ALA A 690 -35.11 22.20 10.35
C ALA A 690 -34.65 23.51 9.68
N ILE A 691 -33.41 23.96 9.96
CA ILE A 691 -32.82 25.16 9.35
C ILE A 691 -32.62 24.95 7.85
N VAL A 692 -32.08 23.81 7.41
CA VAL A 692 -31.90 23.47 5.99
C VAL A 692 -33.24 23.32 5.26
N ARG A 693 -34.30 22.84 5.94
CA ARG A 693 -35.66 22.83 5.38
C ARG A 693 -36.28 24.22 5.28
N ALA A 694 -35.94 25.12 6.18
CA ALA A 694 -36.44 26.50 6.17
C ALA A 694 -35.76 27.34 5.08
N THR A 695 -34.45 27.16 4.84
CA THR A 695 -33.71 27.85 3.77
C THR A 695 -34.01 27.33 2.37
N LYS A 696 -34.51 26.09 2.23
CA LYS A 696 -35.01 25.57 0.93
C LYS A 696 -36.43 26.00 0.58
N LYS A 697 -37.16 26.68 1.48
CA LYS A 697 -38.55 27.11 1.29
C LYS A 697 -38.73 28.62 1.14
N LYS A 698 -37.63 29.37 0.96
CA LYS A 698 -37.67 30.79 0.60
C LYS A 698 -37.08 31.02 -0.77
#